data_AF-A0A533SS93-F1
#
_entry.id   AF-A0A533SS93-F1
#
_cell.length_a   1.000
_cell.length_b   1.000
_cell.length_c   1.000
_cell.angle_alpha   90.00
_cell.angle_beta   90.00
_cell.angle_gamma   90.00
#
_symmetry.space_group_name_H-M   'P 1'
#
loop_
_entity.id
_entity.type
_entity.pdbx_description
1 polymer ?
#
loop_
_entity_poly.entity_id
_entity_poly.type
_entity_poly.pdbx_seq_one_letter_code
_entity_poly.pdbx_strand_id
1 'polypeptide(L)'
;MQRIIFVALSIALAFTNLFPIGALPQISSASAPFQQEATITPSPMPESTATPDILPTATAEATESVTPTLEVSEIASPTPEATVNVAEIPVGMSENLLEVQASPRFLRPGGKVNLHWYLNTDPMANGGGYQLRIQVPPSMVLEEGEPLIVNADGMLESNTTLENPTGVVKLAVLDQAITGETAVIQVQLLKDGMLLAEQEVSLVVAQRVFRANGGEVSGAKDKRAKVIFPPNALPENTDVVVMDLGWEDGALIHSSSGKPWHPFKIEAYRANGEEITHFDQEITIEYAYDPEEYAGNESMLYLSYYDEATQTWEALQGYADVEGKRIIAYSDHLTVLNPNFTDWQAMMLPSLQNWQVSTFTGAATYSIPLTLPAGPGGFQPSLDLSYNSQTIDNASIHSQASWVGMGWSMDVPYIQREFGSTGSIGDDLFSIRMNGVSGILLRDNDGYWHTEDESFVRIQLHDGSPNDMTSWWEVWLKDGTRYIFGTTVDGGGTIADLPQCWDGSVVANIPWQWGLSKIINRYGQEIHYLYDRYRPVVHSLNCGSETELDGEATFWMYPKEIRYPQDNYTVTFVYEEKRSDYSAGWDNHSTSTLAAYMKNRLGSIEIRYDADRNPSTDNAAPIRRYFFTYANDALPGIDNTIIWPGYSWGTPPKAGSPNSDRTLTLIRFQEQVCGDDGVCRDLPPYTFNYGTGVTTDGITYPNGDGQHLYWAENGYGGRIEFTYSPWSCNINDDDHQDDADCSYSWDSPDQNDPWKRKYGTFGDVEGDLGPTVKNYAYWYGWDNNAIAHPGAAYQLHMMVERRYGSGTVPLRVTVYNGAGGERIPLNTTVTTNLPWVEYNTPYFLDGNANPANALVDTGCGFDEFGCHLFQFQYRYLPTFYRVTTMTTIDQPSGTARTTTYGYSGGKMNETLVEQKGWMRNPPYTEFRGFNEVTETAPDGHRTVYT
;
A
#
# COMPACT_ATOMS: atom_id res chain seq x y z
N MET A 1 -52.78 -5.80 50.24
CA MET A 1 -52.55 -4.91 51.41
C MET A 1 -51.04 -4.76 51.61
N GLN A 2 -50.61 -3.74 52.36
CA GLN A 2 -49.24 -3.42 52.86
C GLN A 2 -48.03 -4.22 52.28
N ARG A 3 -47.10 -3.60 51.53
CA ARG A 3 -46.07 -2.58 51.92
C ARG A 3 -44.88 -3.18 52.69
N ILE A 4 -43.70 -3.29 52.06
CA ILE A 4 -42.59 -2.30 51.94
C ILE A 4 -41.63 -2.31 53.15
N ILE A 5 -40.34 -2.55 52.88
CA ILE A 5 -39.08 -1.97 53.43
C ILE A 5 -37.97 -2.48 52.46
N PHE A 6 -37.37 -1.68 51.58
CA PHE A 6 -36.29 -0.67 51.76
C PHE A 6 -34.93 -1.28 52.19
N VAL A 7 -33.75 -0.90 51.66
CA VAL A 7 -33.32 0.13 50.68
C VAL A 7 -32.43 -0.55 49.61
N ALA A 8 -32.40 -0.26 48.29
CA ALA A 8 -32.90 0.83 47.42
C ALA A 8 -31.94 2.00 47.05
N LEU A 9 -30.62 1.75 46.98
CA LEU A 9 -29.58 2.52 46.26
C LEU A 9 -28.45 1.49 45.94
N SER A 10 -27.70 1.51 44.83
CA SER A 10 -27.42 2.60 43.88
C SER A 10 -27.42 2.14 42.42
N ILE A 11 -28.03 2.93 41.53
CA ILE A 11 -27.71 2.96 40.09
C ILE A 11 -27.15 4.36 39.80
N ALA A 12 -25.84 4.51 39.97
CA ALA A 12 -25.05 5.69 39.63
C ALA A 12 -23.54 5.36 39.80
N LEU A 13 -22.67 6.11 39.10
CA LEU A 13 -21.19 6.02 39.12
C LEU A 13 -20.57 4.70 38.62
N ALA A 14 -20.55 4.55 37.29
CA ALA A 14 -19.52 3.77 36.57
C ALA A 14 -19.24 4.34 35.16
N PHE A 15 -19.37 5.66 34.99
CA PHE A 15 -19.06 6.37 33.74
C PHE A 15 -18.43 7.74 34.06
N THR A 16 -17.11 7.84 33.97
CA THR A 16 -16.38 9.09 33.66
C THR A 16 -14.92 8.78 33.31
N ASN A 17 -14.63 8.77 32.00
CA ASN A 17 -13.41 9.32 31.38
C ASN A 17 -12.08 8.58 31.68
N LEU A 18 -10.97 8.79 30.94
CA LEU A 18 -10.59 9.73 29.86
C LEU A 18 -9.94 8.88 28.72
N PHE A 19 -9.60 9.33 27.50
CA PHE A 19 -9.24 10.65 26.94
C PHE A 19 -9.58 10.71 25.41
N PRO A 20 -9.35 11.81 24.64
CA PRO A 20 -10.48 12.51 24.01
C PRO A 20 -10.51 12.56 22.47
N ILE A 21 -11.68 12.91 21.94
CA ILE A 21 -11.82 13.63 20.66
C ILE A 21 -12.36 15.04 20.97
N GLY A 22 -11.69 16.07 20.45
CA GLY A 22 -12.14 17.46 20.59
C GLY A 22 -13.21 17.82 19.55
N ALA A 23 -14.26 18.54 19.98
CA ALA A 23 -15.35 18.97 19.10
C ALA A 23 -15.52 20.49 19.10
N LEU A 24 -15.98 21.03 17.97
CA LEU A 24 -16.49 22.40 17.82
C LEU A 24 -17.95 22.35 17.30
N PRO A 25 -18.74 23.43 17.46
CA PRO A 25 -20.04 23.28 18.12
C PRO A 25 -21.24 23.03 17.19
N GLN A 26 -22.24 22.32 17.73
CA GLN A 26 -23.58 22.27 17.15
C GLN A 26 -24.35 23.58 17.38
N ILE A 27 -24.96 24.10 16.31
CA ILE A 27 -26.13 24.98 16.40
C ILE A 27 -27.38 24.09 16.50
N SER A 28 -28.29 24.41 17.42
CA SER A 28 -29.48 23.59 17.68
C SER A 28 -30.69 24.00 16.85
N SER A 29 -31.35 23.03 16.22
CA SER A 29 -32.70 23.19 15.68
C SER A 29 -33.46 21.85 15.72
N ALA A 30 -34.11 21.57 16.85
CA ALA A 30 -35.02 20.44 16.97
C ALA A 30 -36.32 20.73 16.18
N SER A 31 -36.76 19.77 15.37
CA SER A 31 -37.98 19.88 14.57
C SER A 31 -39.24 19.45 15.34
N ALA A 32 -40.35 20.11 15.08
CA ALA A 32 -41.70 19.73 15.52
C ALA A 32 -42.73 20.11 14.44
N PRO A 33 -43.86 19.39 14.30
CA PRO A 33 -44.57 19.31 13.02
C PRO A 33 -45.68 20.34 12.81
N PHE A 34 -46.04 20.52 11.53
CA PHE A 34 -47.25 21.22 11.08
C PHE A 34 -48.52 20.43 11.37
N GLN A 35 -49.56 21.07 11.92
CA GLN A 35 -50.91 21.05 11.30
C GLN A 35 -51.90 22.08 11.89
N GLN A 36 -52.94 22.34 11.09
CA GLN A 36 -54.22 23.01 11.40
C GLN A 36 -54.28 24.56 11.30
N GLU A 37 -55.51 25.07 11.18
CA GLU A 37 -55.85 26.21 10.30
C GLU A 37 -56.37 27.47 11.03
N ALA A 38 -56.48 28.55 10.24
CA ALA A 38 -57.40 29.70 10.37
C ALA A 38 -57.09 30.81 11.41
N THR A 39 -56.83 32.01 10.86
CA THR A 39 -57.46 33.33 11.18
C THR A 39 -57.51 33.74 12.68
N ILE A 40 -57.07 34.92 13.12
CA ILE A 40 -57.54 36.29 12.77
C ILE A 40 -56.47 37.34 13.15
N THR A 41 -56.31 38.43 12.38
CA THR A 41 -55.54 39.64 12.77
C THR A 41 -56.44 40.69 13.44
N PRO A 42 -56.02 41.36 14.53
CA PRO A 42 -55.48 42.73 14.36
C PRO A 42 -54.40 43.19 15.38
N SER A 43 -53.83 44.38 15.10
CA SER A 43 -52.97 45.23 15.96
C SER A 43 -53.80 45.95 17.07
N PRO A 44 -53.27 46.73 18.06
CA PRO A 44 -51.91 47.32 18.19
C PRO A 44 -51.28 47.44 19.63
N MET A 45 -50.16 48.20 19.69
CA MET A 45 -49.53 49.00 20.80
C MET A 45 -50.53 49.62 21.85
N PRO A 46 -50.11 50.13 23.06
CA PRO A 46 -48.83 50.84 23.34
C PRO A 46 -48.20 50.80 24.78
N GLU A 47 -47.00 51.42 24.89
CA GLU A 47 -46.43 52.34 25.94
C GLU A 47 -46.50 52.12 27.48
N SER A 48 -45.33 52.30 28.14
CA SER A 48 -45.06 53.16 29.34
C SER A 48 -43.53 53.18 29.62
N THR A 49 -42.73 54.21 29.32
CA THR A 49 -42.40 55.48 30.05
C THR A 49 -41.71 55.35 31.44
N ALA A 50 -40.75 56.20 31.89
CA ALA A 50 -39.78 57.11 31.21
C ALA A 50 -38.77 57.78 32.22
N THR A 51 -37.46 57.88 31.86
CA THR A 51 -36.40 58.88 32.30
C THR A 51 -36.13 59.15 33.81
N PRO A 52 -35.17 60.03 34.27
CA PRO A 52 -34.12 60.87 33.61
C PRO A 52 -32.66 60.62 34.11
N ASP A 53 -31.58 60.60 33.30
CA ASP A 53 -30.88 61.67 32.53
C ASP A 53 -29.74 62.44 33.29
N ILE A 54 -28.80 63.02 32.51
CA ILE A 54 -27.76 64.04 32.78
C ILE A 54 -26.26 63.60 32.88
N LEU A 55 -25.44 64.31 32.08
CA LEU A 55 -23.98 64.22 31.78
C LEU A 55 -23.10 65.02 32.83
N PRO A 56 -21.75 65.22 32.75
CA PRO A 56 -21.02 65.74 31.56
C PRO A 56 -19.47 65.50 31.40
N THR A 57 -18.95 66.05 30.29
CA THR A 57 -17.58 66.61 30.08
C THR A 57 -16.37 65.68 29.86
N ALA A 58 -15.49 66.10 28.93
CA ALA A 58 -14.13 65.58 28.70
C ALA A 58 -13.07 66.70 28.81
N THR A 59 -11.83 66.37 29.20
CA THR A 59 -10.60 67.20 29.13
C THR A 59 -9.38 66.28 29.22
N ALA A 60 -8.18 66.73 28.83
CA ALA A 60 -6.94 65.94 28.73
C ALA A 60 -5.83 66.39 29.71
N GLU A 61 -4.66 65.73 29.59
CA GLU A 61 -3.31 66.08 30.08
C GLU A 61 -2.85 65.78 31.53
N ALA A 62 -1.52 65.60 31.63
CA ALA A 62 -0.59 65.79 32.76
C ALA A 62 -0.48 64.74 33.90
N THR A 63 0.62 63.95 33.84
CA THR A 63 1.73 63.77 34.84
C THR A 63 1.48 63.81 36.37
N GLU A 64 2.28 63.20 37.28
CA GLU A 64 3.70 62.78 37.23
C GLU A 64 4.06 61.69 38.29
N SER A 65 5.37 61.45 38.51
CA SER A 65 6.04 60.61 39.55
C SER A 65 6.11 59.09 39.27
N VAL A 66 7.23 58.38 39.03
CA VAL A 66 8.72 58.51 39.12
C VAL A 66 9.35 57.48 40.11
N THR A 67 9.99 56.47 39.49
CA THR A 67 11.27 55.74 39.74
C THR A 67 12.01 55.79 41.11
N PRO A 68 12.83 54.75 41.47
CA PRO A 68 14.17 54.55 40.86
C PRO A 68 14.61 53.06 40.63
N THR A 69 15.79 52.68 40.08
CA THR A 69 16.72 53.12 38.98
C THR A 69 17.97 52.18 38.95
N LEU A 70 18.76 52.17 37.84
CA LEU A 70 20.20 51.78 37.63
C LEU A 70 20.42 50.61 36.61
N GLU A 71 21.25 50.62 35.54
CA GLU A 71 22.02 51.65 34.76
C GLU A 71 22.51 51.06 33.37
N VAL A 72 23.24 51.77 32.47
CA VAL A 72 23.51 51.33 31.04
C VAL A 72 24.85 51.83 30.38
N SER A 73 25.29 51.32 29.20
CA SER A 73 26.44 51.77 28.33
C SER A 73 26.39 51.30 26.83
N GLU A 74 27.21 51.85 25.88
CA GLU A 74 27.05 51.96 24.37
C GLU A 74 28.43 51.82 23.56
N ILE A 75 28.77 51.81 22.23
CA ILE A 75 28.32 52.12 20.79
C ILE A 75 29.16 51.23 19.75
N ALA A 76 29.38 51.29 18.38
CA ALA A 76 29.07 52.03 17.09
C ALA A 76 29.59 51.24 15.80
N SER A 77 29.40 51.67 14.50
CA SER A 77 29.89 50.95 13.24
C SER A 77 30.03 51.79 11.88
N PRO A 78 30.74 51.35 10.77
CA PRO A 78 31.02 52.10 9.48
C PRO A 78 30.90 51.38 8.06
N THR A 79 31.17 52.09 6.91
CA THR A 79 31.18 51.65 5.44
C THR A 79 32.20 52.50 4.56
N PRO A 80 32.29 52.65 3.17
CA PRO A 80 31.66 52.07 1.92
C PRO A 80 32.59 51.88 0.62
N GLU A 81 32.03 51.88 -0.64
CA GLU A 81 32.56 52.06 -2.07
C GLU A 81 33.40 50.97 -2.86
N ALA A 82 32.97 50.46 -4.07
CA ALA A 82 33.70 49.50 -5.00
C ALA A 82 33.13 49.30 -6.48
N THR A 83 33.90 48.77 -7.50
CA THR A 83 33.54 48.45 -8.97
C THR A 83 34.63 47.58 -9.73
N VAL A 84 34.65 47.02 -11.00
CA VAL A 84 33.77 46.45 -12.13
C VAL A 84 34.60 45.74 -13.29
N ASN A 85 33.96 45.03 -14.29
CA ASN A 85 34.36 44.66 -15.71
C ASN A 85 35.40 43.52 -16.06
N VAL A 86 35.58 42.95 -17.30
CA VAL A 86 34.74 42.44 -18.48
C VAL A 86 35.62 41.86 -19.67
N ALA A 87 35.25 40.77 -20.39
CA ALA A 87 35.86 40.15 -21.64
C ALA A 87 35.00 38.92 -22.17
N GLU A 88 35.14 38.16 -23.31
CA GLU A 88 35.76 38.20 -24.68
C GLU A 88 35.06 37.14 -25.65
N ILE A 89 35.61 36.71 -26.84
CA ILE A 89 34.81 36.23 -28.03
C ILE A 89 35.03 34.79 -28.70
N PRO A 90 36.17 34.40 -29.34
CA PRO A 90 36.37 33.39 -30.44
C PRO A 90 35.67 32.00 -30.69
N VAL A 91 34.84 31.83 -31.76
CA VAL A 91 34.65 30.69 -32.74
C VAL A 91 34.31 29.20 -32.35
N GLY A 92 33.83 28.36 -33.32
CA GLY A 92 33.33 26.95 -33.13
C GLY A 92 33.17 25.98 -34.35
N MET A 93 31.94 25.45 -34.62
CA MET A 93 31.53 24.39 -35.60
C MET A 93 30.04 23.96 -35.35
N SER A 94 29.58 22.77 -35.78
CA SER A 94 28.19 22.19 -35.69
C SER A 94 27.23 22.38 -36.92
N GLU A 95 25.93 22.01 -36.85
CA GLU A 95 24.99 21.90 -38.01
C GLU A 95 23.49 22.39 -37.96
N ASN A 96 22.80 22.73 -36.83
CA ASN A 96 21.30 23.00 -36.84
C ASN A 96 20.76 24.18 -35.96
N LEU A 97 20.36 25.33 -36.56
CA LEU A 97 21.00 26.66 -36.28
C LEU A 97 20.53 27.59 -35.13
N LEU A 98 19.48 28.42 -35.29
CA LEU A 98 19.32 29.69 -34.53
C LEU A 98 18.47 29.55 -33.24
N GLU A 99 18.92 30.19 -32.15
CA GLU A 99 18.16 30.36 -30.90
C GLU A 99 18.24 31.83 -30.39
N VAL A 100 17.20 32.34 -29.70
CA VAL A 100 17.02 33.77 -29.31
C VAL A 100 16.28 33.93 -27.97
N GLN A 101 16.76 34.86 -27.10
CA GLN A 101 16.17 35.15 -25.77
C GLN A 101 16.29 36.66 -25.41
N ALA A 102 15.55 37.16 -24.39
CA ALA A 102 15.55 38.60 -24.02
C ALA A 102 15.62 38.86 -22.51
N SER A 103 16.46 39.82 -22.08
CA SER A 103 16.60 40.25 -20.67
C SER A 103 16.68 41.77 -20.46
N PRO A 104 16.08 42.34 -19.40
CA PRO A 104 15.18 41.69 -18.45
C PRO A 104 13.81 41.40 -19.10
N ARG A 105 13.01 40.54 -18.47
CA ARG A 105 11.69 40.12 -18.98
C ARG A 105 10.55 41.14 -18.82
N PHE A 106 10.85 42.37 -18.38
CA PHE A 106 9.84 43.42 -18.16
C PHE A 106 10.26 44.77 -18.73
N LEU A 107 9.27 45.63 -18.95
CA LEU A 107 9.40 46.98 -19.44
C LEU A 107 9.24 47.99 -18.30
N ARG A 108 10.19 48.91 -18.23
CA ARG A 108 10.18 50.11 -17.38
C ARG A 108 10.37 51.34 -18.28
N PRO A 109 9.66 52.47 -18.04
CA PRO A 109 9.95 53.72 -18.73
C PRO A 109 11.43 54.10 -18.57
N GLY A 110 12.09 54.53 -19.65
CA GLY A 110 13.53 54.79 -19.68
C GLY A 110 14.42 53.56 -19.47
N GLY A 111 13.86 52.35 -19.54
CA GLY A 111 14.57 51.08 -19.40
C GLY A 111 15.31 50.63 -20.66
N LYS A 112 15.93 49.45 -20.58
CA LYS A 112 16.64 48.78 -21.68
C LYS A 112 16.31 47.30 -21.71
N VAL A 113 16.45 46.69 -22.88
CA VAL A 113 16.31 45.24 -23.11
C VAL A 113 17.45 44.77 -24.02
N ASN A 114 18.07 43.65 -23.67
CA ASN A 114 19.08 42.95 -24.46
C ASN A 114 18.44 41.73 -25.12
N LEU A 115 18.73 41.51 -26.41
CA LEU A 115 18.25 40.37 -27.20
C LEU A 115 19.45 39.50 -27.58
N HIS A 116 19.53 38.30 -27.01
CA HIS A 116 20.64 37.35 -27.15
C HIS A 116 20.36 36.36 -28.28
N TRP A 117 21.39 35.84 -28.94
CA TRP A 117 21.24 34.82 -29.99
C TRP A 117 22.42 33.82 -30.08
N TYR A 118 22.13 32.62 -30.60
CA TYR A 118 23.07 31.49 -30.76
C TYR A 118 22.93 30.82 -32.15
N LEU A 119 24.03 30.25 -32.66
CA LEU A 119 24.14 29.50 -33.92
C LEU A 119 24.81 28.16 -33.68
N ASN A 120 24.04 27.10 -33.88
CA ASN A 120 24.52 25.72 -33.89
C ASN A 120 25.23 25.38 -35.22
N THR A 121 26.05 26.30 -35.74
CA THR A 121 27.17 26.09 -36.67
C THR A 121 28.00 27.38 -36.62
N ASP A 122 29.29 27.33 -36.30
CA ASP A 122 30.15 28.51 -36.46
C ASP A 122 30.28 28.90 -37.94
N PRO A 123 30.23 30.21 -38.25
CA PRO A 123 30.13 30.68 -39.63
C PRO A 123 31.35 30.40 -40.52
N MET A 124 32.54 30.08 -39.98
CA MET A 124 33.79 30.08 -40.76
C MET A 124 34.10 28.77 -41.52
N ALA A 125 33.94 27.60 -40.90
CA ALA A 125 34.61 26.37 -41.37
C ALA A 125 34.23 25.90 -42.81
N ASN A 126 33.01 26.20 -43.27
CA ASN A 126 32.51 25.84 -44.60
C ASN A 126 32.53 27.05 -45.57
N GLY A 127 33.51 27.95 -45.39
CA GLY A 127 33.82 29.06 -46.29
C GLY A 127 33.42 30.48 -45.84
N GLY A 128 33.06 30.71 -44.57
CA GLY A 128 32.63 32.03 -44.05
C GLY A 128 31.19 32.41 -44.41
N GLY A 129 30.85 33.71 -44.33
CA GLY A 129 29.74 34.30 -45.09
C GLY A 129 28.43 34.62 -44.37
N TYR A 130 28.25 34.31 -43.08
CA TYR A 130 26.95 34.45 -42.40
C TYR A 130 26.49 35.90 -42.12
N GLN A 131 25.20 36.19 -41.97
CA GLN A 131 24.62 37.50 -41.58
C GLN A 131 23.31 37.35 -40.77
N LEU A 132 22.89 38.36 -40.01
CA LEU A 132 21.69 38.30 -39.12
C LEU A 132 20.72 39.47 -39.38
N ARG A 133 19.41 39.26 -39.18
CA ARG A 133 18.32 40.25 -39.40
C ARG A 133 17.33 40.32 -38.22
N ILE A 134 16.73 41.48 -37.89
CA ILE A 134 15.86 41.67 -36.69
C ILE A 134 14.69 42.65 -36.94
N GLN A 135 13.53 42.38 -36.31
CA GLN A 135 12.31 43.22 -36.24
C GLN A 135 11.91 43.49 -34.76
N VAL A 136 11.58 44.75 -34.41
CA VAL A 136 11.28 45.19 -33.02
C VAL A 136 10.01 46.06 -32.93
N PRO A 137 9.33 46.12 -31.76
CA PRO A 137 8.08 46.89 -31.59
C PRO A 137 8.33 48.41 -31.49
N PRO A 138 7.34 49.28 -31.80
CA PRO A 138 7.57 50.73 -31.98
C PRO A 138 7.97 51.53 -30.73
N SER A 139 7.85 50.95 -29.54
CA SER A 139 8.31 51.54 -28.27
C SER A 139 9.79 51.25 -27.96
N MET A 140 10.45 50.43 -28.79
CA MET A 140 11.86 50.07 -28.70
C MET A 140 12.67 50.66 -29.87
N VAL A 141 13.91 51.04 -29.60
CA VAL A 141 14.88 51.52 -30.60
C VAL A 141 16.25 50.91 -30.34
N LEU A 142 17.05 50.74 -31.40
CA LEU A 142 18.45 50.27 -31.29
C LEU A 142 19.31 51.30 -30.54
N GLU A 143 20.24 50.84 -29.70
CA GLU A 143 21.16 51.75 -28.99
C GLU A 143 22.28 52.31 -29.89
N GLU A 144 22.72 53.54 -29.58
CA GLU A 144 23.67 54.30 -30.40
C GLU A 144 25.10 53.71 -30.30
N GLY A 145 25.44 52.84 -31.26
CA GLY A 145 26.77 52.24 -31.41
C GLY A 145 26.78 50.76 -31.81
N GLU A 146 25.63 50.07 -31.80
CA GLU A 146 25.54 48.65 -32.17
C GLU A 146 25.87 48.39 -33.66
N PRO A 147 26.51 47.25 -34.02
CA PRO A 147 27.07 47.00 -35.35
C PRO A 147 26.05 46.51 -36.40
N LEU A 148 24.79 46.97 -36.32
CA LEU A 148 23.72 46.65 -37.26
C LEU A 148 23.27 47.90 -38.03
N ILE A 149 22.78 47.70 -39.25
CA ILE A 149 22.31 48.74 -40.17
C ILE A 149 20.85 48.51 -40.54
N VAL A 150 20.07 49.58 -40.66
CA VAL A 150 18.64 49.50 -41.04
C VAL A 150 18.50 49.54 -42.55
N ASN A 151 17.73 48.59 -43.09
CA ASN A 151 17.46 48.46 -44.53
C ASN A 151 16.25 49.27 -45.00
N ALA A 152 16.08 49.34 -46.33
CA ALA A 152 14.98 50.04 -46.99
C ALA A 152 13.57 49.41 -46.76
N ASP A 153 13.50 48.24 -46.12
CA ASP A 153 12.28 47.55 -45.68
C ASP A 153 11.96 47.79 -44.19
N GLY A 154 12.86 48.43 -43.43
CA GLY A 154 12.75 48.66 -41.99
C GLY A 154 13.34 47.56 -41.11
N MET A 155 13.92 46.49 -41.69
CA MET A 155 14.63 45.46 -40.94
C MET A 155 16.04 45.92 -40.56
N LEU A 156 16.49 45.56 -39.36
CA LEU A 156 17.90 45.62 -38.96
C LEU A 156 18.66 44.47 -39.62
N GLU A 157 19.89 44.66 -40.08
CA GLU A 157 20.77 43.63 -40.64
C GLU A 157 22.23 43.81 -40.21
N SER A 158 23.01 42.73 -40.10
CA SER A 158 24.41 42.79 -39.66
C SER A 158 25.31 43.46 -40.71
N ASN A 159 26.00 44.53 -40.30
CA ASN A 159 26.83 45.40 -41.15
C ASN A 159 28.02 44.66 -41.81
N THR A 160 28.50 43.60 -41.16
CA THR A 160 29.50 42.67 -41.69
C THR A 160 28.94 41.25 -41.66
N THR A 161 29.69 40.32 -42.26
CA THR A 161 29.45 38.90 -42.00
C THR A 161 29.68 38.58 -40.52
N LEU A 162 28.79 37.79 -39.93
CA LEU A 162 28.95 37.23 -38.58
C LEU A 162 30.23 36.41 -38.51
N GLU A 163 31.02 36.66 -37.46
CA GLU A 163 32.27 35.94 -37.23
C GLU A 163 32.16 34.91 -36.10
N ASN A 164 31.22 35.09 -35.16
CA ASN A 164 31.01 34.19 -34.02
C ASN A 164 29.69 33.40 -34.14
N PRO A 165 29.54 32.27 -33.42
CA PRO A 165 28.28 31.56 -33.34
C PRO A 165 27.28 32.20 -32.36
N THR A 166 27.62 33.32 -31.72
CA THR A 166 26.75 33.94 -30.69
C THR A 166 26.86 35.47 -30.72
N GLY A 167 25.85 36.13 -30.18
CA GLY A 167 25.89 37.57 -29.96
C GLY A 167 24.67 38.12 -29.23
N VAL A 168 24.63 39.44 -29.10
CA VAL A 168 23.58 40.19 -28.39
C VAL A 168 23.32 41.50 -29.15
N VAL A 169 22.08 41.98 -29.15
CA VAL A 169 21.67 43.27 -29.69
C VAL A 169 20.91 44.06 -28.62
N LYS A 170 21.19 45.35 -28.47
CA LYS A 170 20.64 46.18 -27.37
C LYS A 170 19.57 47.16 -27.84
N LEU A 171 18.52 47.27 -27.03
CA LEU A 171 17.33 48.08 -27.28
C LEU A 171 17.03 48.99 -26.09
N ALA A 172 16.65 50.24 -26.36
CA ALA A 172 16.18 51.20 -25.36
C ALA A 172 14.65 51.35 -25.40
N VAL A 173 14.02 51.53 -24.23
CA VAL A 173 12.57 51.71 -24.07
C VAL A 173 12.24 53.18 -23.87
N LEU A 174 11.36 53.73 -24.72
CA LEU A 174 11.00 55.15 -24.70
C LEU A 174 10.11 55.51 -23.49
N ASP A 175 10.27 56.72 -22.95
CA ASP A 175 9.47 57.27 -21.82
C ASP A 175 7.96 57.48 -22.12
N GLN A 176 7.52 57.26 -23.35
CA GLN A 176 6.10 57.44 -23.70
C GLN A 176 5.26 56.30 -23.14
N ALA A 177 3.99 56.61 -22.82
CA ALA A 177 3.12 55.75 -22.02
C ALA A 177 3.07 54.29 -22.53
N ILE A 178 3.72 53.40 -21.78
CA ILE A 178 3.61 51.96 -21.94
C ILE A 178 2.20 51.57 -21.46
N THR A 179 1.34 51.13 -22.38
CA THR A 179 -0.08 50.88 -22.11
C THR A 179 -0.43 49.40 -22.20
N GLY A 180 -1.06 48.87 -21.16
CA GLY A 180 -1.33 47.44 -21.01
C GLY A 180 -0.29 46.77 -20.10
N GLU A 181 -0.31 45.44 -20.06
CA GLU A 181 0.52 44.65 -19.14
C GLU A 181 1.68 43.88 -19.84
N THR A 182 1.79 43.83 -21.20
CA THR A 182 2.80 43.01 -21.95
C THR A 182 3.22 43.49 -23.40
N ALA A 183 4.30 42.94 -24.02
CA ALA A 183 4.85 43.25 -25.39
C ALA A 183 5.72 42.12 -26.09
N VAL A 184 6.17 42.24 -27.38
CA VAL A 184 6.76 41.14 -28.27
C VAL A 184 7.87 41.58 -29.32
N ILE A 185 8.79 40.69 -29.80
CA ILE A 185 9.98 40.88 -30.74
C ILE A 185 10.23 39.68 -31.74
N GLN A 186 10.96 39.83 -32.90
CA GLN A 186 11.29 38.78 -33.93
C GLN A 186 12.71 38.87 -34.64
N VAL A 187 13.33 37.75 -35.12
CA VAL A 187 14.76 37.62 -35.60
C VAL A 187 15.01 36.61 -36.77
N GLN A 188 16.05 36.76 -37.62
CA GLN A 188 16.45 35.97 -38.83
C GLN A 188 17.98 35.76 -39.04
N LEU A 189 18.42 34.78 -39.86
CA LEU A 189 19.84 34.44 -40.19
C LEU A 189 20.08 34.07 -41.68
N LEU A 190 21.23 34.44 -42.27
CA LEU A 190 21.67 34.12 -43.65
C LEU A 190 23.14 33.62 -43.74
N LYS A 191 23.56 33.06 -44.90
CA LYS A 191 24.97 32.91 -45.36
C LYS A 191 25.12 33.26 -46.84
N ASP A 192 26.14 34.06 -47.16
CA ASP A 192 26.46 34.58 -48.50
C ASP A 192 25.21 35.21 -49.18
N GLY A 193 24.30 35.76 -48.37
CA GLY A 193 23.00 36.32 -48.77
C GLY A 193 21.79 35.37 -48.80
N MET A 194 21.94 34.07 -48.50
CA MET A 194 20.82 33.11 -48.46
C MET A 194 20.37 32.79 -47.03
N LEU A 195 19.07 32.93 -46.72
CA LEU A 195 18.47 32.68 -45.40
C LEU A 195 18.64 31.22 -44.93
N LEU A 196 18.74 31.02 -43.61
CA LEU A 196 18.95 29.75 -42.93
C LEU A 196 18.07 29.50 -41.67
N ALA A 197 17.62 30.52 -40.89
CA ALA A 197 16.79 30.34 -39.67
C ALA A 197 16.07 31.63 -39.15
N GLU A 198 15.08 31.53 -38.23
CA GLU A 198 14.17 32.63 -37.76
C GLU A 198 13.42 32.34 -36.39
N GLN A 199 13.04 33.35 -35.55
CA GLN A 199 12.42 33.18 -34.17
C GLN A 199 11.73 34.45 -33.51
N GLU A 200 11.00 34.33 -32.37
CA GLU A 200 10.23 35.40 -31.61
C GLU A 200 10.30 35.37 -30.03
N VAL A 201 9.98 36.48 -29.30
CA VAL A 201 10.06 36.64 -27.79
C VAL A 201 9.04 37.66 -27.15
N SER A 202 8.64 37.56 -25.85
CA SER A 202 7.63 38.43 -25.13
C SER A 202 7.99 38.92 -23.67
N LEU A 203 7.34 40.01 -23.16
CA LEU A 203 7.70 40.78 -21.91
C LEU A 203 6.50 41.35 -21.07
N VAL A 204 6.72 41.80 -19.80
CA VAL A 204 5.77 42.34 -18.75
C VAL A 204 5.91 43.88 -18.47
N VAL A 205 5.10 44.54 -17.60
CA VAL A 205 5.17 46.00 -17.24
C VAL A 205 5.05 46.29 -15.71
N ALA A 206 5.76 47.31 -15.18
CA ALA A 206 5.89 47.67 -13.74
C ALA A 206 4.89 48.72 -13.16
N GLN A 207 4.77 48.81 -11.82
CA GLN A 207 3.80 49.68 -11.09
C GLN A 207 4.46 50.58 -10.01
N ARG A 208 3.91 51.77 -9.69
CA ARG A 208 4.55 52.78 -8.80
C ARG A 208 3.97 52.85 -7.37
N VAL A 209 4.85 52.85 -6.35
CA VAL A 209 4.54 52.99 -4.91
C VAL A 209 5.14 54.29 -4.31
N PHE A 210 4.55 54.83 -3.23
CA PHE A 210 4.93 56.12 -2.63
C PHE A 210 5.38 56.02 -1.16
N ARG A 211 6.62 56.42 -0.86
CA ARG A 211 7.24 56.33 0.48
C ARG A 211 6.35 56.79 1.64
N ALA A 212 5.85 58.01 1.55
CA ALA A 212 5.23 58.71 2.68
C ALA A 212 3.90 58.07 3.14
N ASN A 213 3.27 57.27 2.29
CA ASN A 213 1.97 56.65 2.52
C ASN A 213 2.02 55.12 2.58
N GLY A 214 3.15 54.50 2.16
CA GLY A 214 3.21 53.07 1.91
C GLY A 214 2.48 52.68 0.62
N GLY A 215 2.12 51.41 0.50
CA GLY A 215 1.28 50.93 -0.61
C GLY A 215 1.17 49.42 -0.72
N GLU A 216 0.33 48.98 -1.66
CA GLU A 216 -0.03 47.59 -1.93
C GLU A 216 0.28 47.28 -3.40
N VAL A 217 0.90 46.13 -3.68
CA VAL A 217 1.16 45.67 -5.06
C VAL A 217 0.82 44.18 -5.17
N SER A 218 0.21 43.80 -6.29
CA SER A 218 -0.22 42.42 -6.57
C SER A 218 0.06 42.01 -8.01
N GLY A 219 0.45 40.75 -8.18
CA GLY A 219 0.87 40.13 -9.43
C GLY A 219 1.22 38.65 -9.21
N ALA A 220 1.84 38.01 -10.21
CA ALA A 220 2.01 36.55 -10.33
C ALA A 220 0.70 35.73 -10.27
N LYS A 221 0.62 34.57 -10.93
CA LYS A 221 -0.51 33.61 -10.95
C LYS A 221 -1.89 34.23 -10.59
N ASP A 222 -2.49 34.98 -11.50
CA ASP A 222 -3.79 35.67 -11.35
C ASP A 222 -3.91 36.64 -10.15
N LYS A 223 -2.80 37.29 -9.76
CA LYS A 223 -2.70 38.31 -8.70
C LYS A 223 -2.92 37.73 -7.28
N ARG A 224 -2.60 36.44 -7.08
CA ARG A 224 -2.69 35.72 -5.78
C ARG A 224 -1.64 36.15 -4.75
N ALA A 225 -0.50 36.68 -5.19
CA ALA A 225 0.54 37.22 -4.31
C ALA A 225 0.35 38.73 -4.09
N LYS A 226 0.48 39.17 -2.84
CA LYS A 226 0.35 40.58 -2.44
C LYS A 226 1.43 40.96 -1.42
N VAL A 227 2.05 42.11 -1.64
CA VAL A 227 2.98 42.73 -0.69
C VAL A 227 2.42 44.05 -0.17
N ILE A 228 2.57 44.28 1.14
CA ILE A 228 2.10 45.47 1.84
C ILE A 228 3.30 46.18 2.46
N PHE A 229 3.60 47.38 1.95
CA PHE A 229 4.65 48.25 2.46
C PHE A 229 4.06 49.28 3.44
N PRO A 230 4.41 49.25 4.75
CA PRO A 230 3.96 50.28 5.68
C PRO A 230 4.63 51.65 5.38
N PRO A 231 4.05 52.77 5.86
CA PRO A 231 4.56 54.11 5.56
C PRO A 231 6.01 54.30 6.02
N ASN A 232 6.88 54.71 5.09
CA ASN A 232 8.34 54.87 5.22
C ASN A 232 9.19 53.59 5.20
N ALA A 233 8.63 52.38 5.02
CA ALA A 233 9.42 51.16 4.82
C ALA A 233 10.26 51.18 3.53
N LEU A 234 9.78 51.87 2.49
CA LEU A 234 10.54 52.15 1.26
C LEU A 234 11.40 53.41 1.41
N PRO A 235 12.63 53.46 0.85
CA PRO A 235 13.53 54.61 0.99
C PRO A 235 13.13 55.81 0.12
N GLU A 236 12.39 55.61 -0.97
CA GLU A 236 11.82 56.66 -1.82
C GLU A 236 10.54 56.20 -2.54
N ASN A 237 10.13 56.88 -3.62
CA ASN A 237 9.04 56.42 -4.48
C ASN A 237 9.60 55.44 -5.52
N THR A 238 9.01 54.25 -5.61
CA THR A 238 9.66 53.05 -6.17
C THR A 238 8.76 52.37 -7.21
N ASP A 239 9.33 51.89 -8.31
CA ASP A 239 8.64 51.00 -9.26
C ASP A 239 8.80 49.55 -8.79
N VAL A 240 7.69 48.84 -8.60
CA VAL A 240 7.63 47.48 -8.07
C VAL A 240 6.99 46.55 -9.11
N VAL A 241 7.49 45.32 -9.18
CA VAL A 241 6.98 44.23 -10.02
C VAL A 241 6.70 43.01 -9.13
N VAL A 242 5.59 42.32 -9.40
CA VAL A 242 5.29 40.99 -8.83
C VAL A 242 4.98 40.08 -10.01
N MET A 243 5.83 39.10 -10.28
CA MET A 243 5.77 38.31 -11.52
C MET A 243 6.20 36.85 -11.31
N ASP A 244 5.78 36.01 -12.24
CA ASP A 244 6.21 34.61 -12.35
C ASP A 244 7.63 34.54 -12.96
N LEU A 245 8.40 33.51 -12.57
CA LEU A 245 9.81 33.35 -12.96
C LEU A 245 10.03 33.16 -14.49
N GLY A 246 11.28 33.32 -14.92
CA GLY A 246 11.68 33.21 -16.33
C GLY A 246 12.98 32.46 -16.58
N TRP A 247 13.43 32.49 -17.83
CA TRP A 247 14.64 31.78 -18.31
C TRP A 247 15.93 32.20 -17.58
N GLU A 248 15.98 33.45 -17.09
CA GLU A 248 17.05 34.00 -16.27
C GLU A 248 17.10 33.34 -14.86
N ASP A 249 15.94 32.91 -14.34
CA ASP A 249 15.76 32.24 -13.05
C ASP A 249 15.77 30.69 -13.19
N GLY A 250 16.45 30.17 -14.21
CA GLY A 250 16.28 28.82 -14.78
C GLY A 250 16.34 27.62 -13.82
N ALA A 251 16.98 27.75 -12.66
CA ALA A 251 17.04 26.70 -11.64
C ALA A 251 15.78 26.60 -10.76
N LEU A 252 14.97 27.66 -10.68
CA LEU A 252 13.89 27.81 -9.69
C LEU A 252 12.48 27.66 -10.29
N ILE A 253 12.35 27.78 -11.61
CA ILE A 253 11.06 27.63 -12.32
C ILE A 253 10.43 26.23 -12.14
N HIS A 254 11.24 25.21 -11.86
CA HIS A 254 10.84 23.80 -11.91
C HIS A 254 10.95 23.08 -10.56
N SER A 255 9.80 22.67 -9.99
CA SER A 255 9.76 21.73 -8.88
C SER A 255 10.17 20.34 -9.33
N SER A 256 11.09 19.73 -8.58
CA SER A 256 11.43 18.29 -8.67
C SER A 256 10.51 17.40 -7.84
N SER A 257 9.52 17.96 -7.12
CA SER A 257 8.81 17.29 -6.02
C SER A 257 7.30 17.03 -6.23
N GLY A 258 6.71 17.53 -7.32
CA GLY A 258 5.29 17.30 -7.66
C GLY A 258 4.24 17.97 -6.75
N LYS A 259 4.65 18.66 -5.68
CA LYS A 259 3.77 19.54 -4.88
C LYS A 259 3.35 20.80 -5.68
N PRO A 260 2.27 21.51 -5.28
CA PRO A 260 1.92 22.81 -5.83
C PRO A 260 3.13 23.75 -5.80
N TRP A 261 3.56 24.20 -6.99
CA TRP A 261 4.79 24.97 -7.17
C TRP A 261 4.46 26.27 -7.89
N HIS A 262 4.42 27.34 -7.10
CA HIS A 262 4.05 28.67 -7.57
C HIS A 262 5.09 29.68 -7.08
N PRO A 263 6.37 29.51 -7.48
CA PRO A 263 7.40 30.46 -7.14
C PRO A 263 7.12 31.78 -7.87
N PHE A 264 7.09 32.86 -7.12
CA PHE A 264 6.95 34.21 -7.65
C PHE A 264 8.07 35.09 -7.11
N LYS A 265 8.41 36.13 -7.87
CA LYS A 265 9.42 37.10 -7.49
C LYS A 265 8.77 38.46 -7.28
N ILE A 266 9.20 39.15 -6.23
CA ILE A 266 8.88 40.56 -5.98
C ILE A 266 10.18 41.32 -6.19
N GLU A 267 10.18 42.29 -7.10
CA GLU A 267 11.34 43.14 -7.38
C GLU A 267 10.94 44.62 -7.23
N ALA A 268 11.87 45.45 -6.74
CA ALA A 268 11.60 46.85 -6.43
C ALA A 268 12.77 47.75 -6.87
N TYR A 269 12.50 48.74 -7.70
CA TYR A 269 13.48 49.58 -8.37
C TYR A 269 13.28 51.08 -8.08
N ARG A 270 14.37 51.75 -7.70
CA ARG A 270 14.48 53.20 -7.58
C ARG A 270 14.28 53.89 -8.93
N ALA A 271 13.99 55.20 -8.90
CA ALA A 271 13.77 55.96 -10.13
C ALA A 271 14.99 55.95 -11.08
N ASN A 272 16.21 55.84 -10.53
CA ASN A 272 17.45 55.69 -11.31
C ASN A 272 17.64 54.29 -11.93
N GLY A 273 16.98 53.25 -11.40
CA GLY A 273 17.12 51.84 -11.83
C GLY A 273 17.82 50.91 -10.85
N GLU A 274 18.25 51.38 -9.67
CA GLU A 274 18.84 50.51 -8.64
C GLU A 274 17.78 49.70 -7.90
N GLU A 275 18.06 48.41 -7.67
CA GLU A 275 17.18 47.51 -6.92
C GLU A 275 17.16 47.79 -5.40
N ILE A 276 16.09 47.38 -4.74
CA ILE A 276 15.86 47.50 -3.29
C ILE A 276 15.53 46.12 -2.74
N THR A 277 16.53 45.41 -2.22
CA THR A 277 16.38 44.03 -1.75
C THR A 277 16.14 43.89 -0.25
N HIS A 278 16.35 44.93 0.56
CA HIS A 278 16.18 44.92 2.03
C HIS A 278 15.56 46.25 2.53
N PHE A 279 14.90 46.21 3.71
CA PHE A 279 14.13 47.33 4.28
C PHE A 279 14.45 47.59 5.76
N ASP A 280 14.36 48.86 6.18
CA ASP A 280 14.55 49.28 7.58
C ASP A 280 13.35 48.91 8.49
N GLN A 281 12.25 48.40 7.91
CA GLN A 281 11.07 47.91 8.61
C GLN A 281 10.52 46.66 7.91
N GLU A 282 10.12 45.68 8.71
CA GLU A 282 9.48 44.43 8.30
C GLU A 282 8.23 44.70 7.43
N ILE A 283 8.15 44.02 6.28
CA ILE A 283 7.02 44.06 5.35
C ILE A 283 6.14 42.83 5.53
N THR A 284 4.84 42.97 5.23
CA THR A 284 3.90 41.84 5.28
C THR A 284 3.67 41.31 3.88
N ILE A 285 3.82 39.99 3.72
CA ILE A 285 3.51 39.25 2.49
C ILE A 285 2.27 38.40 2.76
N GLU A 286 1.21 38.67 1.99
CA GLU A 286 -0.03 37.90 2.01
C GLU A 286 -0.07 37.03 0.75
N TYR A 287 -0.18 35.71 0.92
CA TYR A 287 -0.47 34.80 -0.19
C TYR A 287 -1.84 34.15 0.00
N ALA A 288 -2.74 34.41 -0.95
CA ALA A 288 -4.05 33.78 -0.99
C ALA A 288 -3.91 32.35 -1.54
N TYR A 289 -4.08 31.35 -0.66
CA TYR A 289 -4.09 29.95 -1.05
C TYR A 289 -5.52 29.49 -1.34
N ASP A 290 -5.64 28.54 -2.26
CA ASP A 290 -6.90 27.87 -2.54
C ASP A 290 -7.00 26.62 -1.63
N PRO A 291 -8.01 26.48 -0.77
CA PRO A 291 -8.14 25.31 0.10
C PRO A 291 -8.24 23.98 -0.68
N GLU A 292 -8.72 24.00 -1.92
CA GLU A 292 -8.80 22.80 -2.77
C GLU A 292 -7.42 22.42 -3.35
N GLU A 293 -6.50 23.39 -3.47
CA GLU A 293 -5.10 23.20 -3.91
C GLU A 293 -4.18 22.66 -2.78
N TYR A 294 -4.64 22.72 -1.52
CA TYR A 294 -3.86 22.41 -0.32
C TYR A 294 -4.65 21.59 0.74
N ALA A 295 -5.56 20.71 0.31
CA ALA A 295 -6.63 20.08 1.12
C ALA A 295 -6.18 19.07 2.22
N GLY A 296 -5.31 19.50 3.14
CA GLY A 296 -4.86 18.77 4.32
C GLY A 296 -5.05 19.58 5.60
N ASN A 297 -4.19 19.36 6.61
CA ASN A 297 -4.25 20.12 7.86
C ASN A 297 -3.76 21.57 7.65
N GLU A 298 -4.69 22.49 7.33
CA GLU A 298 -4.39 23.87 6.94
C GLU A 298 -3.48 24.65 7.91
N SER A 299 -3.43 24.27 9.19
CA SER A 299 -2.51 24.87 10.17
C SER A 299 -1.02 24.60 9.90
N MET A 300 -0.69 23.80 8.88
CA MET A 300 0.67 23.42 8.44
C MET A 300 1.07 24.05 7.10
N LEU A 301 0.41 25.15 6.70
CA LEU A 301 0.75 25.96 5.53
C LEU A 301 1.71 27.09 5.88
N TYR A 302 2.71 27.33 5.03
CA TYR A 302 3.74 28.37 5.22
C TYR A 302 4.34 28.85 3.89
N LEU A 303 4.99 30.02 3.90
CA LEU A 303 5.77 30.53 2.77
C LEU A 303 7.25 30.21 3.00
N SER A 304 7.96 29.76 1.96
CA SER A 304 9.42 29.67 1.95
C SER A 304 10.02 30.71 1.03
N TYR A 305 11.20 31.22 1.38
CA TYR A 305 12.05 31.96 0.45
C TYR A 305 13.15 31.04 -0.11
N TYR A 306 13.74 31.40 -1.25
CA TYR A 306 14.97 30.76 -1.71
C TYR A 306 16.18 31.50 -1.15
N ASP A 307 17.02 30.80 -0.39
CA ASP A 307 18.29 31.32 0.07
C ASP A 307 19.36 31.03 -0.99
N GLU A 308 19.79 32.07 -1.71
CA GLU A 308 20.77 31.94 -2.78
C GLU A 308 22.18 31.55 -2.28
N ALA A 309 22.49 31.75 -1.00
CA ALA A 309 23.79 31.43 -0.42
C ALA A 309 23.87 29.95 0.01
N THR A 310 22.78 29.37 0.53
CA THR A 310 22.69 27.92 0.81
C THR A 310 22.23 27.11 -0.40
N GLN A 311 21.64 27.77 -1.41
CA GLN A 311 20.96 27.17 -2.56
C GLN A 311 19.76 26.29 -2.17
N THR A 312 19.10 26.61 -1.05
CA THR A 312 17.94 25.84 -0.52
C THR A 312 16.73 26.72 -0.22
N TRP A 313 15.58 26.09 -0.02
CA TRP A 313 14.32 26.77 0.31
C TRP A 313 14.08 26.76 1.82
N GLU A 314 14.12 27.94 2.44
CA GLU A 314 14.02 28.11 3.89
C GLU A 314 12.67 28.75 4.29
N ALA A 315 12.11 28.33 5.42
CA ALA A 315 10.77 28.73 5.84
C ALA A 315 10.78 30.15 6.45
N LEU A 316 9.95 31.06 5.93
CA LEU A 316 9.74 32.38 6.54
C LEU A 316 8.93 32.27 7.83
N GLN A 317 9.19 33.17 8.77
CA GLN A 317 8.38 33.28 9.98
C GLN A 317 6.99 33.82 9.63
N GLY A 318 5.95 33.10 10.06
CA GLY A 318 4.57 33.39 9.72
C GLY A 318 3.60 32.37 10.29
N TYR A 319 2.35 32.42 9.85
CA TYR A 319 1.32 31.44 10.18
C TYR A 319 0.25 31.36 9.09
N ALA A 320 -0.45 30.22 9.05
CA ALA A 320 -1.67 30.05 8.27
C ALA A 320 -2.84 30.72 8.99
N ASP A 321 -3.44 31.75 8.38
CA ASP A 321 -4.72 32.28 8.80
C ASP A 321 -5.83 31.40 8.19
N VAL A 322 -6.15 30.32 8.92
CA VAL A 322 -7.11 29.28 8.52
C VAL A 322 -8.55 29.81 8.41
N GLU A 323 -8.88 30.89 9.12
CA GLU A 323 -10.19 31.56 9.05
C GLU A 323 -10.21 32.58 7.89
N GLY A 324 -9.08 33.23 7.60
CA GLY A 324 -8.90 34.19 6.51
C GLY A 324 -8.43 33.63 5.16
N LYS A 325 -8.16 32.32 5.05
CA LYS A 325 -7.63 31.59 3.87
C LYS A 325 -6.42 32.25 3.20
N ARG A 326 -5.44 32.65 4.02
CA ARG A 326 -4.17 33.24 3.57
C ARG A 326 -3.00 32.75 4.42
N ILE A 327 -1.83 32.64 3.82
CA ILE A 327 -0.58 32.56 4.58
C ILE A 327 -0.15 34.00 4.85
N ILE A 328 0.12 34.32 6.12
CA ILE A 328 0.69 35.60 6.54
C ILE A 328 2.15 35.31 6.91
N ALA A 329 3.08 35.86 6.14
CA ALA A 329 4.51 35.78 6.42
C ALA A 329 5.14 37.16 6.49
N TYR A 330 6.20 37.26 7.27
CA TYR A 330 6.96 38.48 7.52
C TYR A 330 8.35 38.36 6.89
N SER A 331 8.84 39.46 6.33
CA SER A 331 10.18 39.55 5.75
C SER A 331 10.73 40.96 5.91
N ASP A 332 12.05 41.09 6.05
CA ASP A 332 12.80 42.35 5.93
C ASP A 332 13.43 42.53 4.53
N HIS A 333 13.26 41.55 3.64
CA HIS A 333 13.90 41.51 2.31
C HIS A 333 12.97 41.01 1.19
N LEU A 334 13.35 41.28 -0.07
CA LEU A 334 12.75 40.73 -1.28
C LEU A 334 13.63 39.64 -1.87
N THR A 335 12.98 38.62 -2.44
CA THR A 335 13.57 37.39 -2.96
C THR A 335 12.49 36.60 -3.73
N VAL A 336 12.82 35.40 -4.21
CA VAL A 336 11.85 34.44 -4.76
C VAL A 336 11.14 33.73 -3.60
N LEU A 337 9.80 33.69 -3.65
CA LEU A 337 8.94 33.06 -2.63
C LEU A 337 8.08 31.94 -3.22
N ASN A 338 7.87 30.86 -2.47
CA ASN A 338 6.94 29.78 -2.82
C ASN A 338 6.01 29.39 -1.63
N PRO A 339 4.70 29.19 -1.85
CA PRO A 339 3.78 28.63 -0.85
C PRO A 339 3.94 27.11 -0.69
N ASN A 340 4.00 26.61 0.54
CA ASN A 340 4.26 25.21 0.86
C ASN A 340 3.29 24.66 1.93
N PHE A 341 3.22 23.33 2.00
CA PHE A 341 2.57 22.59 3.08
C PHE A 341 3.45 21.44 3.58
N THR A 342 3.43 21.21 4.89
CA THR A 342 4.15 20.12 5.57
C THR A 342 3.19 19.17 6.27
N ASP A 343 2.65 18.22 5.52
CA ASP A 343 2.29 16.93 6.11
C ASP A 343 3.60 16.13 6.32
N TRP A 344 3.94 15.91 7.59
CA TRP A 344 5.16 15.21 8.01
C TRP A 344 5.10 13.69 7.78
N GLN A 345 3.91 13.12 7.58
CA GLN A 345 3.72 11.72 7.21
C GLN A 345 3.79 11.54 5.69
N ALA A 346 3.31 12.50 4.91
CA ALA A 346 3.37 12.48 3.44
C ALA A 346 4.79 12.69 2.84
N MET A 347 5.82 12.91 3.67
CA MET A 347 7.22 12.83 3.25
C MET A 347 7.85 11.45 3.49
N MET A 348 7.07 10.47 3.97
CA MET A 348 7.52 9.08 4.06
C MET A 348 7.36 8.35 2.72
N LEU A 349 8.32 7.46 2.45
CA LEU A 349 8.32 6.46 1.39
C LEU A 349 7.01 5.63 1.39
N PRO A 350 6.59 5.00 0.27
CA PRO A 350 5.40 4.13 0.23
C PRO A 350 5.40 3.16 1.41
N SER A 351 4.37 3.26 2.24
CA SER A 351 4.58 3.12 3.67
C SER A 351 4.83 1.67 4.09
N LEU A 352 5.78 1.51 5.01
CA LEU A 352 5.88 0.28 5.80
C LEU A 352 4.78 0.19 6.88
N GLN A 353 3.93 1.21 7.02
CA GLN A 353 2.89 1.29 8.07
C GLN A 353 1.73 0.31 7.82
N ASN A 354 1.56 -0.18 6.60
CA ASN A 354 0.60 -1.25 6.29
C ASN A 354 1.06 -2.62 6.79
N TRP A 355 2.35 -2.79 7.18
CA TRP A 355 2.81 -4.02 7.83
C TRP A 355 2.37 -4.02 9.29
N GLN A 356 1.62 -5.05 9.66
CA GLN A 356 1.05 -5.17 11.00
C GLN A 356 1.36 -6.55 11.58
N VAL A 357 1.61 -6.58 12.88
CA VAL A 357 1.59 -7.82 13.66
C VAL A 357 0.22 -7.92 14.30
N SER A 358 -0.48 -9.04 14.07
CA SER A 358 -1.78 -9.31 14.68
C SER A 358 -1.67 -9.27 16.21
N THR A 359 -2.27 -8.27 16.85
CA THR A 359 -2.28 -8.09 18.31
C THR A 359 -3.10 -9.15 19.06
N PHE A 360 -3.69 -10.10 18.33
CA PHE A 360 -4.42 -11.25 18.86
C PHE A 360 -3.73 -12.60 18.51
N THR A 361 -3.12 -12.73 17.33
CA THR A 361 -2.60 -14.03 16.84
C THR A 361 -1.11 -14.04 16.47
N GLY A 362 -0.42 -12.90 16.56
CA GLY A 362 1.01 -12.77 16.27
C GLY A 362 1.43 -12.92 14.79
N ALA A 363 0.48 -13.14 13.88
CA ALA A 363 0.74 -13.22 12.44
C ALA A 363 1.31 -11.92 11.88
N ALA A 364 2.21 -12.02 10.89
CA ALA A 364 2.59 -10.89 10.05
C ALA A 364 1.53 -10.71 8.95
N THR A 365 0.99 -9.51 8.81
CA THR A 365 0.00 -9.16 7.79
C THR A 365 0.41 -7.91 7.01
N TYR A 366 -0.04 -7.83 5.76
CA TYR A 366 0.19 -6.69 4.87
C TYR A 366 -0.95 -6.54 3.88
N SER A 367 -1.14 -5.33 3.35
CA SER A 367 -2.01 -5.10 2.22
C SER A 367 -1.45 -3.98 1.33
N ILE A 368 -1.27 -4.30 0.04
CA ILE A 368 -0.95 -3.35 -1.02
C ILE A 368 -2.22 -3.09 -1.83
N PRO A 369 -2.97 -2.00 -1.58
CA PRO A 369 -4.10 -1.64 -2.44
C PRO A 369 -3.58 -1.23 -3.82
N LEU A 370 -4.20 -1.74 -4.89
CA LEU A 370 -3.87 -1.35 -6.25
C LEU A 370 -4.50 0.02 -6.56
N THR A 371 -3.72 0.92 -7.17
CA THR A 371 -4.21 2.24 -7.59
C THR A 371 -5.09 2.09 -8.83
N LEU A 372 -6.39 1.91 -8.60
CA LEU A 372 -7.41 1.86 -9.64
C LEU A 372 -7.99 3.28 -9.90
N PRO A 373 -8.28 3.68 -11.15
CA PRO A 373 -8.88 4.98 -11.46
C PRO A 373 -10.23 5.22 -10.76
N ALA A 374 -10.50 6.47 -10.37
CA ALA A 374 -11.77 6.84 -9.77
C ALA A 374 -12.87 7.04 -10.83
N GLY A 375 -14.01 6.35 -10.66
CA GLY A 375 -15.23 6.68 -11.39
C GLY A 375 -15.91 7.95 -10.86
N PRO A 376 -16.89 8.54 -11.58
CA PRO A 376 -17.58 9.75 -11.14
C PRO A 376 -18.22 9.57 -9.75
N GLY A 377 -17.91 10.48 -8.84
CA GLY A 377 -18.29 10.39 -7.43
C GLY A 377 -17.40 9.49 -6.56
N GLY A 378 -16.21 9.12 -7.04
CA GLY A 378 -15.29 8.20 -6.35
C GLY A 378 -15.69 6.72 -6.43
N PHE A 379 -16.67 6.38 -7.27
CA PHE A 379 -17.18 5.01 -7.37
C PHE A 379 -16.27 4.14 -8.24
N GLN A 380 -15.46 3.32 -7.59
CA GLN A 380 -14.49 2.41 -8.18
C GLN A 380 -14.47 1.06 -7.42
N PRO A 381 -14.02 -0.04 -8.04
CA PRO A 381 -13.72 -1.26 -7.30
C PRO A 381 -12.53 -1.08 -6.36
N SER A 382 -12.48 -1.91 -5.32
CA SER A 382 -11.30 -2.17 -4.51
C SER A 382 -10.61 -3.46 -4.97
N LEU A 383 -9.29 -3.46 -5.05
CA LEU A 383 -8.48 -4.67 -5.26
C LEU A 383 -7.15 -4.49 -4.54
N ASP A 384 -6.74 -5.51 -3.81
CA ASP A 384 -5.53 -5.52 -2.98
C ASP A 384 -4.71 -6.79 -3.17
N LEU A 385 -3.41 -6.67 -3.00
CA LEU A 385 -2.48 -7.78 -2.81
C LEU A 385 -2.17 -7.87 -1.31
N SER A 386 -2.75 -8.85 -0.62
CA SER A 386 -2.67 -8.98 0.83
C SER A 386 -1.87 -10.21 1.25
N TYR A 387 -1.07 -10.07 2.31
CA TYR A 387 -0.27 -11.14 2.92
C TYR A 387 -0.80 -11.49 4.31
N ASN A 388 -0.77 -12.77 4.66
CA ASN A 388 -0.95 -13.24 6.03
C ASN A 388 -0.09 -14.49 6.27
N SER A 389 0.88 -14.41 7.19
CA SER A 389 1.76 -15.54 7.52
C SER A 389 0.99 -16.78 8.00
N GLN A 390 -0.13 -16.57 8.71
CA GLN A 390 -0.93 -17.64 9.31
C GLN A 390 -1.69 -18.48 8.27
N THR A 391 -1.80 -18.01 7.03
CA THR A 391 -2.25 -18.82 5.87
C THR A 391 -1.29 -19.97 5.60
N ILE A 392 0.00 -19.81 5.91
CA ILE A 392 1.06 -20.80 5.71
C ILE A 392 1.10 -21.79 6.88
N ASP A 393 0.93 -21.32 8.12
CA ASP A 393 0.77 -22.16 9.31
C ASP A 393 -0.40 -23.16 9.17
N ASN A 394 -1.54 -22.68 8.66
CA ASN A 394 -2.74 -23.50 8.44
C ASN A 394 -2.63 -24.38 7.17
N ALA A 395 -1.54 -24.29 6.40
CA ALA A 395 -1.37 -25.04 5.18
C ALA A 395 -0.77 -26.44 5.42
N SER A 396 -1.05 -27.33 4.49
CA SER A 396 -0.49 -28.68 4.41
C SER A 396 0.19 -28.89 3.06
N ILE A 397 0.91 -29.98 2.89
CA ILE A 397 1.41 -30.44 1.58
C ILE A 397 0.30 -30.77 0.56
N HIS A 398 -0.97 -30.68 0.93
CA HIS A 398 -2.13 -30.80 0.04
C HIS A 398 -2.87 -29.47 -0.15
N SER A 399 -2.46 -28.40 0.55
CA SER A 399 -3.06 -27.06 0.46
C SER A 399 -2.36 -26.27 -0.63
N GLN A 400 -3.01 -26.07 -1.77
CA GLN A 400 -2.43 -25.33 -2.88
C GLN A 400 -2.26 -23.83 -2.54
N ALA A 401 -1.15 -23.24 -2.97
CA ALA A 401 -0.93 -21.78 -2.93
C ALA A 401 -1.98 -21.02 -3.77
N SER A 402 -2.31 -19.78 -3.40
CA SER A 402 -3.20 -18.95 -4.23
C SER A 402 -2.59 -18.66 -5.61
N TRP A 403 -3.40 -18.13 -6.53
CA TRP A 403 -2.97 -17.65 -7.84
C TRP A 403 -1.93 -16.53 -7.81
N VAL A 404 -1.73 -15.87 -6.66
CA VAL A 404 -0.67 -14.89 -6.40
C VAL A 404 0.43 -15.41 -5.46
N GLY A 405 0.41 -16.70 -5.08
CA GLY A 405 1.45 -17.37 -4.29
C GLY A 405 1.05 -17.70 -2.85
N MET A 406 1.86 -18.52 -2.18
CA MET A 406 1.60 -18.99 -0.81
C MET A 406 1.73 -17.83 0.19
N GLY A 407 0.82 -17.76 1.16
CA GLY A 407 0.72 -16.66 2.11
C GLY A 407 0.07 -15.38 1.56
N TRP A 408 -0.06 -15.24 0.23
CA TRP A 408 -0.67 -14.08 -0.42
C TRP A 408 -2.07 -14.40 -0.96
N SER A 409 -2.95 -13.40 -0.98
CA SER A 409 -4.24 -13.43 -1.67
C SER A 409 -4.46 -12.15 -2.49
N MET A 410 -5.34 -12.27 -3.47
CA MET A 410 -5.87 -11.16 -4.27
C MET A 410 -7.24 -11.61 -4.74
N ASP A 411 -8.28 -11.36 -3.95
CA ASP A 411 -9.57 -11.99 -4.15
C ASP A 411 -10.63 -10.97 -4.55
N VAL A 412 -11.36 -11.28 -5.63
CA VAL A 412 -12.62 -10.60 -5.95
C VAL A 412 -13.71 -11.17 -5.04
N PRO A 413 -14.63 -10.35 -4.48
CA PRO A 413 -15.64 -10.85 -3.55
C PRO A 413 -16.46 -12.05 -4.06
N TYR A 414 -16.81 -12.95 -3.14
CA TYR A 414 -17.63 -14.13 -3.41
C TYR A 414 -18.46 -14.54 -2.20
N ILE A 415 -19.49 -15.34 -2.48
CA ILE A 415 -20.15 -16.23 -1.51
C ILE A 415 -19.81 -17.66 -1.91
N GLN A 416 -19.42 -18.51 -0.96
CA GLN A 416 -18.98 -19.89 -1.18
C GLN A 416 -19.78 -20.87 -0.33
N ARG A 417 -19.93 -22.10 -0.83
CA ARG A 417 -20.42 -23.27 -0.12
C ARG A 417 -19.22 -24.04 0.44
N GLU A 418 -19.32 -24.44 1.70
CA GLU A 418 -18.44 -25.39 2.37
C GLU A 418 -19.21 -26.72 2.46
N PHE A 419 -18.83 -27.71 1.63
CA PHE A 419 -19.53 -28.98 1.55
C PHE A 419 -19.37 -29.81 2.82
N GLY A 420 -20.48 -30.38 3.31
CA GLY A 420 -20.49 -31.29 4.46
C GLY A 420 -19.74 -32.60 4.18
N SER A 421 -19.10 -33.16 5.21
CA SER A 421 -18.36 -34.43 5.10
C SER A 421 -19.24 -35.67 4.86
N THR A 422 -20.56 -35.50 4.79
CA THR A 422 -21.55 -36.57 4.69
C THR A 422 -21.97 -36.91 3.25
N GLY A 423 -21.63 -36.06 2.27
CA GLY A 423 -22.07 -36.19 0.87
C GLY A 423 -23.55 -35.83 0.62
N SER A 424 -24.26 -35.37 1.66
CA SER A 424 -25.53 -34.65 1.54
C SER A 424 -25.26 -33.16 1.21
N ILE A 425 -26.33 -32.43 0.90
CA ILE A 425 -26.32 -30.97 0.62
C ILE A 425 -27.21 -30.19 1.59
N GLY A 426 -27.75 -30.86 2.62
CA GLY A 426 -28.63 -30.26 3.63
C GLY A 426 -27.90 -29.81 4.90
N ASP A 427 -26.63 -30.22 5.03
CA ASP A 427 -25.68 -29.91 6.10
C ASP A 427 -24.54 -28.99 5.61
N ASP A 428 -24.57 -28.57 4.34
CA ASP A 428 -23.62 -27.62 3.77
C ASP A 428 -23.73 -26.24 4.42
N LEU A 429 -22.56 -25.64 4.66
CA LEU A 429 -22.44 -24.29 5.19
C LEU A 429 -22.16 -23.30 4.05
N PHE A 430 -22.42 -22.03 4.28
CA PHE A 430 -22.12 -20.95 3.34
C PHE A 430 -21.28 -19.89 4.03
N SER A 431 -20.36 -19.25 3.31
CA SER A 431 -19.52 -18.16 3.83
C SER A 431 -19.35 -17.04 2.81
N ILE A 432 -19.14 -15.82 3.30
CA ILE A 432 -18.97 -14.61 2.48
C ILE A 432 -17.55 -14.03 2.64
N ARG A 433 -16.99 -13.50 1.56
CA ARG A 433 -15.81 -12.63 1.54
C ARG A 433 -16.13 -11.38 0.71
N MET A 434 -16.33 -10.22 1.34
CA MET A 434 -16.72 -8.99 0.64
C MET A 434 -16.45 -7.72 1.46
N ASN A 435 -15.49 -6.87 1.04
CA ASN A 435 -15.32 -5.49 1.52
C ASN A 435 -15.49 -5.30 3.05
N GLY A 436 -14.61 -5.93 3.83
CA GLY A 436 -14.65 -5.91 5.31
C GLY A 436 -15.71 -6.82 5.95
N VAL A 437 -16.69 -7.32 5.21
CA VAL A 437 -17.61 -8.36 5.65
C VAL A 437 -17.02 -9.74 5.35
N SER A 438 -16.85 -10.57 6.37
CA SER A 438 -16.62 -12.00 6.18
C SER A 438 -17.10 -12.85 7.36
N GLY A 439 -17.42 -14.12 7.09
CA GLY A 439 -17.91 -15.05 8.10
C GLY A 439 -18.80 -16.14 7.47
N ILE A 440 -19.26 -17.09 8.28
CA ILE A 440 -20.33 -18.01 7.88
C ILE A 440 -21.67 -17.26 7.78
N LEU A 441 -22.51 -17.68 6.85
CA LEU A 441 -23.88 -17.23 6.67
C LEU A 441 -24.83 -18.20 7.37
N LEU A 442 -25.56 -17.70 8.37
CA LEU A 442 -26.66 -18.37 9.04
C LEU A 442 -27.99 -17.82 8.54
N ARG A 443 -29.00 -18.66 8.34
CA ARG A 443 -30.33 -18.24 7.87
C ARG A 443 -31.30 -18.09 9.03
N ASP A 444 -31.92 -16.91 9.17
CA ASP A 444 -32.92 -16.66 10.22
C ASP A 444 -34.37 -16.88 9.72
N ASN A 445 -35.29 -16.88 10.69
CA ASN A 445 -36.71 -17.15 10.59
C ASN A 445 -37.49 -16.09 9.76
N ASP A 446 -36.92 -14.90 9.57
CA ASP A 446 -37.47 -13.87 8.68
C ASP A 446 -37.19 -14.14 7.19
N GLY A 447 -36.29 -15.09 6.91
CA GLY A 447 -35.93 -15.58 5.59
C GLY A 447 -34.61 -15.03 5.02
N TYR A 448 -34.00 -14.03 5.67
CA TYR A 448 -32.69 -13.48 5.31
C TYR A 448 -31.53 -14.34 5.86
N TRP A 449 -30.33 -13.98 5.44
CA TRP A 449 -29.09 -14.55 5.96
C TRP A 449 -28.29 -13.46 6.70
N HIS A 450 -27.55 -13.89 7.72
CA HIS A 450 -26.77 -13.07 8.63
C HIS A 450 -25.39 -13.69 8.80
N THR A 451 -24.36 -12.87 9.07
CA THR A 451 -23.05 -13.42 9.42
C THR A 451 -23.04 -13.97 10.85
N GLU A 452 -22.30 -15.07 11.08
CA GLU A 452 -22.13 -15.75 12.38
C GLU A 452 -21.79 -14.74 13.51
N ASP A 453 -20.81 -13.88 13.26
CA ASP A 453 -20.64 -12.59 13.95
C ASP A 453 -21.40 -11.51 13.14
N GLU A 454 -22.41 -10.87 13.75
CA GLU A 454 -23.33 -9.97 13.04
C GLU A 454 -22.63 -8.70 12.52
N SER A 455 -22.57 -8.56 11.19
CA SER A 455 -21.99 -7.42 10.47
C SER A 455 -23.01 -6.30 10.18
N PHE A 456 -24.30 -6.58 10.41
CA PHE A 456 -25.45 -5.71 10.17
C PHE A 456 -25.56 -5.25 8.70
N VAL A 457 -25.16 -6.12 7.77
CA VAL A 457 -25.51 -6.00 6.34
C VAL A 457 -26.68 -6.95 6.06
N ARG A 458 -27.58 -6.56 5.15
CA ARG A 458 -28.68 -7.43 4.75
C ARG A 458 -28.17 -8.38 3.67
N ILE A 459 -28.39 -9.68 3.82
CA ILE A 459 -28.02 -10.70 2.82
C ILE A 459 -29.30 -11.48 2.44
N GLN A 460 -29.61 -11.54 1.15
CA GLN A 460 -30.78 -12.23 0.63
C GLN A 460 -30.40 -13.17 -0.52
N LEU A 461 -30.95 -14.38 -0.48
CA LEU A 461 -30.94 -15.32 -1.59
C LEU A 461 -32.19 -15.14 -2.45
N HIS A 462 -32.04 -15.20 -3.76
CA HIS A 462 -33.08 -15.03 -4.77
C HIS A 462 -33.19 -16.24 -5.70
N ASP A 463 -34.35 -16.38 -6.35
CA ASP A 463 -34.64 -17.33 -7.43
C ASP A 463 -34.38 -18.83 -7.16
N GLY A 464 -34.40 -19.23 -5.88
CA GLY A 464 -34.48 -20.65 -5.49
C GLY A 464 -33.92 -20.98 -4.11
N SER A 465 -33.52 -22.24 -3.99
CA SER A 465 -32.58 -22.80 -3.01
C SER A 465 -31.14 -22.46 -3.42
N PRO A 466 -30.15 -22.41 -2.50
CA PRO A 466 -28.74 -22.27 -2.91
C PRO A 466 -28.24 -23.50 -3.70
N ASN A 467 -29.05 -24.55 -3.82
CA ASN A 467 -28.77 -25.72 -4.64
C ASN A 467 -29.14 -25.49 -6.13
N ASP A 468 -29.88 -24.44 -6.46
CA ASP A 468 -30.38 -24.18 -7.81
C ASP A 468 -29.38 -23.33 -8.62
N MET A 469 -29.04 -23.76 -9.85
CA MET A 469 -28.15 -23.02 -10.77
C MET A 469 -28.70 -21.66 -11.25
N THR A 470 -29.95 -21.33 -10.92
CA THR A 470 -30.55 -19.99 -11.13
C THR A 470 -30.45 -19.08 -9.93
N SER A 471 -30.00 -19.60 -8.78
CA SER A 471 -29.96 -18.84 -7.53
C SER A 471 -28.84 -17.80 -7.53
N TRP A 472 -29.15 -16.62 -6.97
CA TRP A 472 -28.23 -15.50 -6.89
C TRP A 472 -28.43 -14.75 -5.57
N TRP A 473 -27.39 -14.02 -5.12
CA TRP A 473 -27.40 -13.34 -3.83
C TRP A 473 -27.35 -11.82 -4.01
N GLU A 474 -28.13 -11.09 -3.21
CA GLU A 474 -28.05 -9.64 -3.06
C GLU A 474 -27.61 -9.29 -1.64
N VAL A 475 -26.59 -8.42 -1.51
CA VAL A 475 -26.09 -7.91 -0.23
C VAL A 475 -26.20 -6.39 -0.23
N TRP A 476 -26.84 -5.81 0.78
CA TRP A 476 -26.99 -4.36 0.95
C TRP A 476 -26.13 -3.87 2.11
N LEU A 477 -25.25 -2.91 1.82
CA LEU A 477 -24.52 -2.13 2.81
C LEU A 477 -25.37 -0.96 3.34
N LYS A 478 -24.98 -0.43 4.51
CA LYS A 478 -25.70 0.64 5.24
C LYS A 478 -25.73 1.99 4.51
N ASP A 479 -24.85 2.21 3.54
CA ASP A 479 -24.78 3.39 2.68
C ASP A 479 -25.75 3.33 1.47
N GLY A 480 -26.37 2.17 1.23
CA GLY A 480 -27.22 1.89 0.08
C GLY A 480 -26.47 1.28 -1.13
N THR A 481 -25.19 0.95 -0.99
CA THR A 481 -24.45 0.18 -2.00
C THR A 481 -24.84 -1.30 -1.94
N ARG A 482 -24.93 -1.93 -3.11
CA ARG A 482 -25.45 -3.30 -3.28
C ARG A 482 -24.46 -4.16 -4.05
N TYR A 483 -24.25 -5.38 -3.60
CA TYR A 483 -23.38 -6.37 -4.24
C TYR A 483 -24.24 -7.54 -4.72
N ILE A 484 -24.10 -7.90 -5.99
CA ILE A 484 -24.91 -8.93 -6.67
C ILE A 484 -23.98 -10.08 -7.04
N PHE A 485 -24.26 -11.30 -6.57
CA PHE A 485 -23.40 -12.48 -6.79
C PHE A 485 -24.15 -13.57 -7.58
N GLY A 486 -23.48 -14.21 -8.54
CA GLY A 486 -24.00 -15.35 -9.32
C GLY A 486 -24.87 -15.04 -10.54
N THR A 487 -25.24 -13.78 -10.77
CA THR A 487 -25.99 -13.38 -11.97
C THR A 487 -25.12 -13.45 -13.25
N THR A 488 -25.74 -13.36 -14.42
CA THR A 488 -25.02 -13.33 -15.70
C THR A 488 -24.62 -11.91 -16.12
N VAL A 489 -23.41 -11.78 -16.69
CA VAL A 489 -22.83 -10.54 -17.22
C VAL A 489 -22.36 -10.84 -18.64
N ASP A 490 -22.82 -10.10 -19.64
CA ASP A 490 -22.58 -10.33 -21.08
C ASP A 490 -22.86 -11.77 -21.56
N GLY A 491 -23.73 -12.51 -20.86
CA GLY A 491 -23.99 -13.93 -21.12
C GLY A 491 -22.95 -14.89 -20.51
N GLY A 492 -21.84 -14.37 -19.97
CA GLY A 492 -20.99 -15.09 -19.02
C GLY A 492 -21.72 -15.33 -17.70
N GLY A 493 -21.50 -16.48 -17.07
CA GLY A 493 -22.07 -16.83 -15.77
C GLY A 493 -21.03 -16.71 -14.65
N THR A 494 -21.44 -16.15 -13.51
CA THR A 494 -20.57 -15.91 -12.34
C THR A 494 -20.75 -16.96 -11.22
N ILE A 495 -21.13 -18.18 -11.61
CA ILE A 495 -21.27 -19.34 -10.70
C ILE A 495 -20.24 -20.41 -11.07
N ALA A 496 -19.61 -20.96 -10.02
CA ALA A 496 -18.86 -22.20 -10.02
C ALA A 496 -19.73 -23.34 -9.47
N ASP A 497 -19.60 -24.53 -10.06
CA ASP A 497 -20.57 -25.62 -9.93
C ASP A 497 -19.89 -26.98 -10.02
N LEU A 498 -20.37 -27.97 -9.25
CA LEU A 498 -19.89 -29.36 -9.29
C LEU A 498 -21.02 -30.33 -9.61
N PRO A 499 -20.80 -31.37 -10.45
CA PRO A 499 -21.77 -32.41 -10.73
C PRO A 499 -21.88 -33.38 -9.54
N GLN A 500 -23.07 -33.49 -8.98
CA GLN A 500 -23.39 -34.39 -7.87
C GLN A 500 -24.55 -35.32 -8.26
N CYS A 501 -24.58 -36.52 -7.68
CA CYS A 501 -25.65 -37.48 -7.93
C CYS A 501 -26.93 -37.09 -7.19
N TRP A 502 -27.93 -36.62 -7.94
CA TRP A 502 -29.27 -36.32 -7.45
C TRP A 502 -30.19 -37.55 -7.55
N ASP A 503 -31.00 -37.76 -6.51
CA ASP A 503 -31.99 -38.86 -6.36
C ASP A 503 -31.47 -40.25 -6.80
N GLY A 504 -30.18 -40.51 -6.52
CA GLY A 504 -29.51 -41.78 -6.79
C GLY A 504 -29.61 -42.28 -8.24
N SER A 505 -29.79 -41.39 -9.22
CA SER A 505 -30.07 -41.78 -10.62
C SER A 505 -29.77 -40.72 -11.69
N VAL A 506 -29.52 -39.46 -11.31
CA VAL A 506 -29.30 -38.34 -12.25
C VAL A 506 -28.09 -37.52 -11.80
N VAL A 507 -27.32 -36.95 -12.73
CA VAL A 507 -26.29 -35.94 -12.42
C VAL A 507 -26.93 -34.55 -12.45
N ALA A 508 -26.74 -33.78 -11.38
CA ALA A 508 -27.16 -32.37 -11.30
C ALA A 508 -25.98 -31.50 -10.84
N ASN A 509 -25.84 -30.32 -11.43
CA ASN A 509 -24.78 -29.38 -11.08
C ASN A 509 -25.23 -28.52 -9.89
N ILE A 510 -24.49 -28.60 -8.78
CA ILE A 510 -24.76 -27.85 -7.55
C ILE A 510 -23.81 -26.64 -7.49
N PRO A 511 -24.32 -25.41 -7.32
CA PRO A 511 -23.49 -24.23 -7.08
C PRO A 511 -22.62 -24.39 -5.83
N TRP A 512 -21.31 -24.17 -5.95
CA TRP A 512 -20.39 -24.13 -4.82
C TRP A 512 -19.73 -22.76 -4.61
N GLN A 513 -19.73 -21.87 -5.61
CA GLN A 513 -19.29 -20.48 -5.43
C GLN A 513 -20.07 -19.52 -6.33
N TRP A 514 -20.58 -18.44 -5.76
CA TRP A 514 -21.18 -17.31 -6.46
C TRP A 514 -20.18 -16.16 -6.42
N GLY A 515 -19.52 -15.91 -7.54
CA GLY A 515 -18.64 -14.75 -7.71
C GLY A 515 -19.47 -13.47 -7.81
N LEU A 516 -18.91 -12.35 -7.35
CA LEU A 516 -19.48 -11.03 -7.54
C LEU A 516 -19.71 -10.77 -9.02
N SER A 517 -20.94 -10.52 -9.44
CA SER A 517 -21.30 -10.13 -10.80
C SER A 517 -21.29 -8.61 -10.97
N LYS A 518 -21.85 -7.90 -9.97
CA LYS A 518 -21.98 -6.44 -9.99
C LYS A 518 -21.89 -5.79 -8.61
N ILE A 519 -21.36 -4.56 -8.57
CA ILE A 519 -21.61 -3.60 -7.49
C ILE A 519 -22.50 -2.49 -8.05
N ILE A 520 -23.55 -2.10 -7.32
CA ILE A 520 -24.47 -1.02 -7.70
C ILE A 520 -24.56 -0.01 -6.55
N ASN A 521 -24.13 1.23 -6.77
CA ASN A 521 -24.18 2.26 -5.73
C ASN A 521 -25.60 2.86 -5.55
N ARG A 522 -25.75 3.68 -4.51
CA ARG A 522 -26.99 4.43 -4.19
C ARG A 522 -27.49 5.40 -5.28
N TYR A 523 -26.74 5.60 -6.37
CA TYR A 523 -27.14 6.41 -7.53
C TYR A 523 -27.45 5.56 -8.78
N GLY A 524 -27.33 4.23 -8.70
CA GLY A 524 -27.57 3.32 -9.82
C GLY A 524 -26.41 3.20 -10.81
N GLN A 525 -25.21 3.69 -10.47
CA GLN A 525 -24.00 3.38 -11.24
C GLN A 525 -23.58 1.93 -10.95
N GLU A 526 -23.09 1.21 -11.96
CA GLU A 526 -22.66 -0.19 -11.84
C GLU A 526 -21.16 -0.36 -12.10
N ILE A 527 -20.55 -1.30 -11.38
CA ILE A 527 -19.26 -1.95 -11.67
C ILE A 527 -19.59 -3.39 -12.06
N HIS A 528 -19.06 -3.89 -13.19
CA HIS A 528 -19.33 -5.23 -13.72
C HIS A 528 -18.09 -6.12 -13.60
N TYR A 529 -18.30 -7.40 -13.32
CA TYR A 529 -17.24 -8.40 -13.11
C TYR A 529 -17.48 -9.61 -14.02
N LEU A 530 -16.45 -9.95 -14.81
CA LEU A 530 -16.47 -11.07 -15.76
C LEU A 530 -15.39 -12.09 -15.37
N TYR A 531 -15.61 -13.37 -15.69
CA TYR A 531 -14.75 -14.48 -15.30
C TYR A 531 -14.54 -15.46 -16.45
N ASP A 532 -13.33 -16.00 -16.58
CA ASP A 532 -13.07 -17.21 -17.33
C ASP A 532 -13.22 -18.44 -16.40
N ARG A 533 -13.90 -19.48 -16.89
CA ARG A 533 -14.33 -20.63 -16.07
C ARG A 533 -13.58 -21.89 -16.46
N TYR A 534 -12.85 -22.50 -15.52
CA TYR A 534 -12.18 -23.78 -15.78
C TYR A 534 -13.19 -24.93 -15.74
N ARG A 535 -13.38 -25.56 -16.89
CA ARG A 535 -14.49 -26.49 -17.15
C ARG A 535 -14.06 -27.84 -17.74
N PRO A 536 -13.48 -28.74 -16.91
CA PRO A 536 -13.28 -30.13 -17.29
C PRO A 536 -14.59 -30.94 -17.22
N VAL A 537 -14.57 -32.13 -17.83
CA VAL A 537 -15.58 -33.17 -17.60
C VAL A 537 -15.11 -34.01 -16.40
N VAL A 538 -16.02 -34.27 -15.47
CA VAL A 538 -15.88 -35.26 -14.41
C VAL A 538 -16.33 -36.61 -14.94
N HIS A 539 -15.48 -37.62 -14.76
CA HIS A 539 -15.72 -38.99 -15.19
C HIS A 539 -16.08 -39.91 -14.00
N SER A 540 -16.76 -41.01 -14.32
CA SER A 540 -17.11 -42.08 -13.36
C SER A 540 -17.97 -41.61 -12.17
N LEU A 541 -19.01 -40.82 -12.46
CA LEU A 541 -20.08 -40.49 -11.50
C LEU A 541 -20.96 -41.72 -11.27
N ASN A 542 -20.78 -42.37 -10.11
CA ASN A 542 -21.60 -43.51 -9.70
C ASN A 542 -22.91 -43.03 -9.04
N CYS A 543 -23.89 -42.71 -9.88
CA CYS A 543 -25.23 -42.32 -9.44
C CYS A 543 -26.18 -43.52 -9.40
N GLY A 544 -25.82 -44.59 -8.67
CA GLY A 544 -26.70 -45.72 -8.32
C GLY A 544 -27.13 -46.64 -9.47
N SER A 545 -26.74 -46.33 -10.71
CA SER A 545 -27.06 -47.07 -11.93
C SER A 545 -26.01 -48.13 -12.30
N GLU A 546 -26.38 -49.12 -13.12
CA GLU A 546 -25.43 -50.11 -13.68
C GLU A 546 -24.40 -49.50 -14.64
N THR A 547 -24.60 -48.24 -15.05
CA THR A 547 -23.68 -47.46 -15.88
C THR A 547 -23.20 -46.24 -15.11
N GLU A 548 -21.88 -46.03 -15.11
CA GLU A 548 -21.26 -44.77 -14.71
C GLU A 548 -21.68 -43.63 -15.66
N LEU A 549 -21.71 -42.40 -15.13
CA LEU A 549 -22.09 -41.19 -15.86
C LEU A 549 -20.92 -40.19 -15.90
N ASP A 550 -20.96 -39.29 -16.90
CA ASP A 550 -20.08 -38.13 -16.99
C ASP A 550 -20.87 -36.85 -16.66
N GLY A 551 -20.20 -35.79 -16.20
CA GLY A 551 -20.80 -34.48 -15.97
C GLY A 551 -19.81 -33.33 -16.13
N GLU A 552 -20.22 -32.20 -16.70
CA GLU A 552 -19.38 -30.99 -16.70
C GLU A 552 -19.32 -30.37 -15.29
N ALA A 553 -18.23 -29.70 -14.97
CA ALA A 553 -18.02 -28.99 -13.71
C ALA A 553 -17.36 -27.63 -13.97
N THR A 554 -17.69 -26.59 -13.20
CA THR A 554 -16.85 -25.40 -13.08
C THR A 554 -16.00 -25.51 -11.81
N PHE A 555 -14.78 -26.04 -11.96
CA PHE A 555 -13.84 -26.29 -10.84
C PHE A 555 -13.19 -25.02 -10.27
N TRP A 556 -13.07 -23.96 -11.07
CA TRP A 556 -12.57 -22.67 -10.62
C TRP A 556 -13.06 -21.52 -11.51
N MET A 557 -13.19 -20.32 -10.94
CA MET A 557 -13.46 -19.07 -11.65
C MET A 557 -12.26 -18.13 -11.54
N TYR A 558 -11.74 -17.72 -12.69
CA TYR A 558 -10.65 -16.76 -12.80
C TYR A 558 -11.25 -15.39 -13.13
N PRO A 559 -11.15 -14.37 -12.25
CA PRO A 559 -11.51 -12.99 -12.60
C PRO A 559 -10.82 -12.59 -13.90
N LYS A 560 -11.58 -12.13 -14.90
CA LYS A 560 -11.09 -11.84 -16.24
C LYS A 560 -10.97 -10.34 -16.46
N GLU A 561 -12.08 -9.65 -16.23
CA GLU A 561 -12.23 -8.22 -16.43
C GLU A 561 -13.12 -7.63 -15.34
N ILE A 562 -12.75 -6.46 -14.82
CA ILE A 562 -13.65 -5.58 -14.05
C ILE A 562 -13.86 -4.33 -14.90
N ARG A 563 -15.12 -4.01 -15.23
CA ARG A 563 -15.47 -2.87 -16.08
C ARG A 563 -16.33 -1.86 -15.32
N TYR A 564 -15.95 -0.58 -15.41
CA TYR A 564 -16.63 0.49 -14.69
C TYR A 564 -16.18 1.88 -15.14
N PRO A 565 -16.92 2.93 -14.77
CA PRO A 565 -18.38 2.98 -14.76
C PRO A 565 -18.87 3.19 -16.20
N GLN A 566 -19.94 2.51 -16.60
CA GLN A 566 -20.40 2.50 -18.01
C GLN A 566 -19.31 1.96 -18.97
N ASP A 567 -18.52 1.00 -18.50
CA ASP A 567 -17.47 0.27 -19.21
C ASP A 567 -16.29 1.11 -19.76
N ASN A 568 -16.20 2.39 -19.35
CA ASN A 568 -15.11 3.31 -19.72
C ASN A 568 -13.71 2.86 -19.25
N TYR A 569 -13.57 2.27 -18.06
CA TYR A 569 -12.33 1.64 -17.59
C TYR A 569 -12.48 0.12 -17.58
N THR A 570 -11.43 -0.57 -17.99
CA THR A 570 -11.31 -2.04 -17.89
C THR A 570 -10.03 -2.41 -17.15
N VAL A 571 -10.17 -3.25 -16.12
CA VAL A 571 -9.07 -3.89 -15.39
C VAL A 571 -9.03 -5.35 -15.81
N THR A 572 -8.04 -5.74 -16.61
CA THR A 572 -7.88 -7.10 -17.16
C THR A 572 -6.84 -7.88 -16.37
N PHE A 573 -7.17 -9.12 -15.99
CA PHE A 573 -6.23 -10.06 -15.37
C PHE A 573 -5.61 -10.96 -16.44
N VAL A 574 -4.27 -11.06 -16.46
CA VAL A 574 -3.51 -11.80 -17.47
C VAL A 574 -2.82 -13.00 -16.82
N TYR A 575 -3.17 -14.20 -17.26
CA TYR A 575 -2.82 -15.46 -16.62
C TYR A 575 -1.68 -16.22 -17.31
N GLU A 576 -0.93 -17.00 -16.53
CA GLU A 576 0.11 -17.89 -17.02
C GLU A 576 -0.11 -19.34 -16.59
N GLU A 577 -0.05 -20.29 -17.52
CA GLU A 577 -0.05 -21.75 -17.26
C GLU A 577 1.34 -22.26 -16.83
N LYS A 578 2.01 -21.49 -15.97
CA LYS A 578 3.41 -21.70 -15.53
C LYS A 578 3.55 -22.36 -14.16
N ARG A 579 2.44 -22.72 -13.50
CA ARG A 579 2.45 -23.44 -12.22
C ARG A 579 2.13 -24.92 -12.42
N SER A 580 2.70 -25.77 -11.58
CA SER A 580 2.33 -27.19 -11.46
C SER A 580 2.35 -27.68 -10.01
N ASP A 581 2.27 -26.76 -9.04
CA ASP A 581 2.11 -27.05 -7.62
C ASP A 581 0.69 -27.53 -7.31
N TYR A 582 0.33 -28.70 -7.84
CA TYR A 582 -0.92 -29.41 -7.60
C TYR A 582 -0.68 -30.91 -7.72
N SER A 583 -1.49 -31.73 -7.04
CA SER A 583 -1.37 -33.18 -7.17
C SER A 583 -1.79 -33.64 -8.56
N ALA A 584 -0.94 -34.43 -9.23
CA ALA A 584 -1.27 -35.03 -10.53
C ALA A 584 -2.56 -35.88 -10.50
N GLY A 585 -2.96 -36.36 -9.32
CA GLY A 585 -4.23 -37.09 -9.14
C GLY A 585 -5.49 -36.23 -9.35
N TRP A 586 -5.42 -34.93 -9.04
CA TRP A 586 -6.55 -34.00 -9.23
C TRP A 586 -6.85 -33.75 -10.72
N ASP A 587 -5.87 -33.92 -11.60
CA ASP A 587 -6.03 -33.74 -13.04
C ASP A 587 -6.68 -34.94 -13.76
N ASN A 588 -6.97 -36.02 -13.02
CA ASN A 588 -7.72 -37.18 -13.54
C ASN A 588 -9.24 -36.94 -13.56
N HIS A 589 -9.74 -35.89 -12.89
CA HIS A 589 -11.16 -35.49 -12.83
C HIS A 589 -12.13 -36.66 -12.58
N SER A 590 -11.79 -37.58 -11.66
CA SER A 590 -12.67 -38.69 -11.25
C SER A 590 -13.37 -38.40 -9.92
N THR A 591 -14.47 -39.10 -9.65
CA THR A 591 -15.21 -39.01 -8.36
C THR A 591 -14.33 -39.17 -7.11
N SER A 592 -13.28 -39.99 -7.18
CA SER A 592 -12.32 -40.20 -6.09
C SER A 592 -11.19 -39.18 -6.01
N THR A 593 -11.10 -38.22 -6.94
CA THR A 593 -10.05 -37.19 -6.98
C THR A 593 -10.58 -35.77 -7.18
N LEU A 594 -11.86 -35.53 -6.91
CA LEU A 594 -12.49 -34.21 -6.94
C LEU A 594 -11.83 -33.25 -5.93
N ALA A 595 -11.04 -32.31 -6.44
CA ALA A 595 -10.48 -31.19 -5.68
C ALA A 595 -10.62 -29.90 -6.49
N ALA A 596 -11.02 -28.79 -5.87
CA ALA A 596 -10.97 -27.48 -6.51
C ALA A 596 -9.52 -26.95 -6.47
N TYR A 597 -8.91 -26.70 -7.63
CA TYR A 597 -7.53 -26.25 -7.74
C TYR A 597 -7.30 -25.34 -8.95
N MET A 598 -6.23 -24.56 -8.88
CA MET A 598 -5.79 -23.61 -9.90
C MET A 598 -4.69 -24.23 -10.77
N LYS A 599 -4.88 -24.15 -12.09
CA LYS A 599 -3.85 -24.46 -13.11
C LYS A 599 -3.01 -23.26 -13.54
N ASN A 600 -3.53 -22.05 -13.30
CA ASN A 600 -2.92 -20.80 -13.70
C ASN A 600 -2.48 -19.99 -12.48
N ARG A 601 -1.47 -19.13 -12.69
CA ARG A 601 -1.11 -18.02 -11.79
C ARG A 601 -1.41 -16.68 -12.47
N LEU A 602 -1.47 -15.61 -11.70
CA LEU A 602 -1.54 -14.25 -12.24
C LEU A 602 -0.15 -13.82 -12.74
N GLY A 603 -0.03 -13.40 -14.00
CA GLY A 603 1.21 -12.82 -14.54
C GLY A 603 1.22 -11.30 -14.43
N SER A 604 0.12 -10.67 -14.83
CA SER A 604 -0.08 -9.23 -14.69
C SER A 604 -1.55 -8.82 -14.57
N ILE A 605 -1.77 -7.60 -14.13
CA ILE A 605 -3.04 -6.86 -14.31
C ILE A 605 -2.75 -5.66 -15.22
N GLU A 606 -3.59 -5.44 -16.22
CA GLU A 606 -3.55 -4.25 -17.07
C GLU A 606 -4.80 -3.38 -16.86
N ILE A 607 -4.60 -2.07 -16.70
CA ILE A 607 -5.69 -1.09 -16.57
C ILE A 607 -5.71 -0.22 -17.81
N ARG A 608 -6.87 -0.14 -18.46
CA ARG A 608 -7.07 0.64 -19.69
C ARG A 608 -8.30 1.54 -19.58
N TYR A 609 -8.27 2.65 -20.31
CA TYR A 609 -9.41 3.54 -20.53
C TYR A 609 -9.81 3.49 -22.01
N ASP A 610 -11.11 3.34 -22.27
CA ASP A 610 -11.69 3.58 -23.58
C ASP A 610 -12.80 4.64 -23.49
N ALA A 611 -12.71 5.64 -24.37
CA ALA A 611 -13.70 6.69 -24.50
C ALA A 611 -14.86 6.28 -25.43
N ASP A 612 -14.62 5.35 -26.37
CA ASP A 612 -15.57 4.95 -27.41
C ASP A 612 -16.54 3.84 -26.95
N ARG A 613 -16.25 3.19 -25.81
CA ARG A 613 -17.02 2.07 -25.21
C ARG A 613 -17.11 0.85 -26.13
N ASN A 614 -16.02 0.59 -26.85
CA ASN A 614 -15.88 -0.49 -27.78
C ASN A 614 -15.23 -1.71 -27.10
N PRO A 615 -15.89 -2.89 -27.07
CA PRO A 615 -15.26 -4.11 -26.54
C PRO A 615 -14.09 -4.63 -27.38
N SER A 616 -13.78 -4.06 -28.56
CA SER A 616 -12.48 -4.28 -29.21
C SER A 616 -11.45 -3.23 -28.71
N THR A 617 -10.35 -3.73 -28.14
CA THR A 617 -9.34 -2.94 -27.41
C THR A 617 -8.49 -2.00 -28.26
N ASP A 618 -8.87 -1.78 -29.53
CA ASP A 618 -8.04 -1.14 -30.56
C ASP A 618 -7.78 0.36 -30.28
N ASN A 619 -8.71 1.03 -29.59
CA ASN A 619 -8.59 2.44 -29.18
C ASN A 619 -8.26 2.63 -27.68
N ALA A 620 -8.23 1.55 -26.89
CA ALA A 620 -8.18 1.64 -25.42
C ALA A 620 -6.76 2.01 -24.92
N ALA A 621 -6.59 3.20 -24.34
CA ALA A 621 -5.31 3.69 -23.82
C ALA A 621 -4.90 2.95 -22.52
N PRO A 622 -3.63 2.51 -22.36
CA PRO A 622 -3.14 1.93 -21.11
C PRO A 622 -2.90 3.03 -20.06
N ILE A 623 -3.21 2.74 -18.79
CA ILE A 623 -3.06 3.68 -17.67
C ILE A 623 -2.00 3.20 -16.69
N ARG A 624 -2.15 1.95 -16.23
CA ARG A 624 -1.26 1.30 -15.25
C ARG A 624 -1.17 -0.19 -15.56
N ARG A 625 -0.08 -0.82 -15.13
CA ARG A 625 0.06 -2.28 -15.09
C ARG A 625 0.67 -2.72 -13.78
N TYR A 626 0.33 -3.91 -13.32
CA TYR A 626 0.95 -4.56 -12.17
C TYR A 626 1.49 -5.91 -12.60
N PHE A 627 2.74 -6.22 -12.26
CA PHE A 627 3.44 -7.44 -12.64
C PHE A 627 3.80 -8.28 -11.42
N PHE A 628 3.58 -9.59 -11.52
CA PHE A 628 3.83 -10.56 -10.47
C PHE A 628 5.00 -11.46 -10.88
N THR A 629 6.05 -11.51 -10.06
CA THR A 629 7.30 -12.22 -10.33
C THR A 629 7.53 -13.28 -9.26
N TYR A 630 7.83 -14.51 -9.68
CA TYR A 630 7.84 -15.69 -8.81
C TYR A 630 9.19 -16.40 -8.76
N ALA A 631 9.54 -16.99 -7.62
CA ALA A 631 10.78 -17.79 -7.45
C ALA A 631 10.82 -19.04 -8.34
N ASN A 632 9.65 -19.46 -8.84
CA ASN A 632 9.46 -20.66 -9.63
C ASN A 632 10.08 -20.58 -11.05
N ASP A 633 10.53 -19.38 -11.47
CA ASP A 633 10.99 -19.06 -12.83
C ASP A 633 12.51 -19.17 -13.05
N ALA A 634 13.30 -19.52 -12.03
CA ALA A 634 14.78 -19.53 -12.05
C ALA A 634 15.38 -18.20 -12.54
N LEU A 635 15.09 -17.16 -11.76
CA LEU A 635 15.53 -15.80 -12.01
C LEU A 635 16.87 -15.56 -11.28
N PRO A 636 17.97 -15.25 -12.00
CA PRO A 636 19.32 -15.26 -11.43
C PRO A 636 19.48 -14.41 -10.16
N GLY A 637 19.91 -15.06 -9.08
CA GLY A 637 20.23 -14.42 -7.80
C GLY A 637 19.03 -14.27 -6.86
N ILE A 638 17.84 -14.69 -7.28
CA ILE A 638 16.61 -14.76 -6.46
C ILE A 638 15.95 -16.15 -6.51
N ASP A 639 16.68 -17.16 -7.00
CA ASP A 639 16.30 -18.59 -7.12
C ASP A 639 16.02 -19.30 -5.77
N ASN A 640 16.24 -18.59 -4.67
CA ASN A 640 16.73 -19.10 -3.39
C ASN A 640 15.86 -18.52 -2.26
N THR A 641 14.55 -18.67 -2.40
CA THR A 641 13.54 -18.12 -1.48
C THR A 641 12.16 -18.81 -1.57
N ILE A 642 12.10 -20.03 -2.11
CA ILE A 642 10.84 -20.80 -2.25
C ILE A 642 10.32 -21.22 -0.87
N ILE A 643 9.01 -21.13 -0.66
CA ILE A 643 8.30 -21.64 0.53
C ILE A 643 8.23 -23.17 0.48
N TRP A 644 8.64 -23.83 1.56
CA TRP A 644 8.88 -25.28 1.62
C TRP A 644 9.88 -25.78 0.56
N PRO A 645 11.13 -25.27 0.55
CA PRO A 645 12.09 -25.49 -0.54
C PRO A 645 12.50 -26.96 -0.74
N GLY A 646 12.40 -27.80 0.29
CA GLY A 646 12.64 -29.25 0.18
C GLY A 646 11.49 -30.02 -0.46
N TYR A 647 10.26 -29.52 -0.39
CA TYR A 647 9.06 -30.21 -0.90
C TYR A 647 8.86 -30.01 -2.40
N SER A 648 8.29 -31.01 -3.08
CA SER A 648 7.92 -30.97 -4.50
C SER A 648 6.59 -31.70 -4.68
N TRP A 649 5.71 -31.13 -5.50
CA TRP A 649 4.38 -31.64 -5.79
C TRP A 649 4.38 -32.84 -6.78
N GLY A 650 5.56 -33.25 -7.26
CA GLY A 650 5.76 -34.49 -8.04
C GLY A 650 5.36 -34.43 -9.52
N THR A 651 4.78 -33.32 -9.97
CA THR A 651 4.51 -33.00 -11.37
C THR A 651 5.80 -32.62 -12.14
N PRO A 652 5.88 -32.83 -13.47
CA PRO A 652 6.97 -32.28 -14.29
C PRO A 652 6.91 -30.74 -14.36
N PRO A 653 8.03 -30.01 -14.17
CA PRO A 653 8.07 -28.57 -14.34
C PRO A 653 7.69 -28.07 -15.75
N LYS A 654 7.00 -26.94 -15.81
CA LYS A 654 6.61 -26.21 -17.02
C LYS A 654 7.82 -25.53 -17.70
N ALA A 655 7.74 -25.36 -19.02
CA ALA A 655 8.78 -24.68 -19.79
C ALA A 655 8.89 -23.19 -19.40
N GLY A 656 10.12 -22.73 -19.11
CA GLY A 656 10.37 -21.37 -18.62
C GLY A 656 10.18 -21.18 -17.12
N SER A 657 9.72 -22.21 -16.39
CA SER A 657 9.55 -22.19 -14.93
C SER A 657 10.05 -23.52 -14.32
N PRO A 658 11.37 -23.74 -14.22
CA PRO A 658 11.93 -25.05 -13.86
C PRO A 658 11.67 -25.46 -12.40
N ASN A 659 11.23 -24.54 -11.54
CA ASN A 659 10.82 -24.77 -10.15
C ASN A 659 9.28 -24.69 -9.99
N SER A 660 8.51 -24.92 -11.06
CA SER A 660 7.02 -24.86 -11.03
C SER A 660 6.36 -26.07 -10.39
N ASP A 661 7.11 -27.15 -10.15
CA ASP A 661 6.74 -28.28 -9.28
C ASP A 661 6.84 -27.95 -7.79
N ARG A 662 7.29 -26.74 -7.45
CA ARG A 662 7.43 -26.22 -6.09
C ARG A 662 6.33 -25.22 -5.79
N THR A 663 5.98 -25.08 -4.52
CA THR A 663 4.99 -24.12 -4.00
C THR A 663 5.14 -22.75 -4.67
N LEU A 664 4.06 -22.23 -5.28
CA LEU A 664 4.11 -20.94 -5.96
C LEU A 664 4.46 -19.83 -4.96
N THR A 665 5.57 -19.13 -5.18
CA THR A 665 6.13 -18.16 -4.22
C THR A 665 6.40 -16.81 -4.89
N LEU A 666 5.68 -15.76 -4.48
CA LEU A 666 5.80 -14.40 -5.01
C LEU A 666 7.00 -13.68 -4.39
N ILE A 667 7.88 -13.12 -5.22
CA ILE A 667 9.14 -12.49 -4.79
C ILE A 667 9.29 -11.03 -5.25
N ARG A 668 8.47 -10.59 -6.20
CA ARG A 668 8.42 -9.19 -6.63
C ARG A 668 7.04 -8.83 -7.16
N PHE A 669 6.55 -7.68 -6.73
CA PHE A 669 5.33 -7.04 -7.23
C PHE A 669 5.71 -5.64 -7.72
N GLN A 670 5.42 -5.33 -8.99
CA GLN A 670 5.88 -4.09 -9.60
C GLN A 670 4.76 -3.37 -10.34
N GLU A 671 4.65 -2.06 -10.12
CA GLU A 671 3.77 -1.17 -10.86
C GLU A 671 4.50 -0.53 -12.05
N GLN A 672 3.80 -0.38 -13.17
CA GLN A 672 4.13 0.56 -14.24
C GLN A 672 3.02 1.61 -14.34
N VAL A 673 3.41 2.87 -14.55
CA VAL A 673 2.49 3.97 -14.88
C VAL A 673 2.70 4.38 -16.33
N CYS A 674 1.62 4.46 -17.11
CA CYS A 674 1.63 4.83 -18.51
C CYS A 674 1.24 6.31 -18.66
N GLY A 675 2.06 7.07 -19.40
CA GLY A 675 1.78 8.48 -19.70
C GLY A 675 0.87 8.65 -20.93
N ASP A 676 0.49 9.89 -21.21
CA ASP A 676 -0.29 10.27 -22.40
C ASP A 676 0.47 10.00 -23.72
N ASP A 677 1.79 9.77 -23.63
CA ASP A 677 2.63 9.29 -24.73
C ASP A 677 2.48 7.79 -25.02
N GLY A 678 1.64 7.08 -24.24
CA GLY A 678 1.46 5.62 -24.31
C GLY A 678 2.63 4.82 -23.72
N VAL A 679 3.66 5.49 -23.17
CA VAL A 679 4.87 4.84 -22.66
C VAL A 679 4.69 4.51 -21.18
N CYS A 680 4.57 3.22 -20.90
CA CYS A 680 4.56 2.68 -19.54
C CYS A 680 5.98 2.68 -18.96
N ARG A 681 6.11 3.24 -17.76
CA ARG A 681 7.37 3.45 -17.04
C ARG A 681 7.33 2.67 -15.74
N ASP A 682 8.39 1.90 -15.48
CA ASP A 682 8.57 1.16 -14.24
C ASP A 682 8.62 2.11 -13.03
N LEU A 683 7.80 1.83 -12.02
CA LEU A 683 8.09 2.25 -10.64
C LEU A 683 9.05 1.24 -9.98
N PRO A 684 9.77 1.64 -8.92
CA PRO A 684 10.52 0.72 -8.09
C PRO A 684 9.63 -0.44 -7.59
N PRO A 685 10.11 -1.69 -7.68
CA PRO A 685 9.33 -2.86 -7.29
C PRO A 685 9.31 -3.04 -5.77
N TYR A 686 8.18 -3.56 -5.26
CA TYR A 686 8.19 -4.29 -4.00
C TYR A 686 8.91 -5.62 -4.20
N THR A 687 9.75 -6.02 -3.25
CA THR A 687 10.51 -7.29 -3.26
C THR A 687 10.33 -8.03 -1.95
N PHE A 688 10.32 -9.37 -2.01
CA PHE A 688 9.93 -10.24 -0.90
C PHE A 688 10.89 -11.43 -0.76
N ASN A 689 11.19 -11.85 0.47
CA ASN A 689 12.04 -13.00 0.74
C ASN A 689 11.58 -13.81 1.96
N TYR A 690 11.69 -15.14 1.86
CA TYR A 690 11.21 -16.14 2.83
C TYR A 690 12.36 -16.99 3.41
N GLY A 691 13.62 -16.56 3.21
CA GLY A 691 14.79 -17.05 3.95
C GLY A 691 15.43 -18.35 3.48
N THR A 692 15.37 -18.73 2.20
CA THR A 692 15.78 -20.08 1.72
C THR A 692 16.81 -20.13 0.58
N GLY A 693 17.89 -19.36 0.69
CA GLY A 693 19.08 -19.53 -0.15
C GLY A 693 20.36 -20.04 0.53
N VAL A 694 20.72 -21.31 0.30
CA VAL A 694 22.12 -21.72 0.42
C VAL A 694 22.85 -20.99 -0.70
N THR A 695 23.74 -20.06 -0.32
CA THR A 695 24.50 -19.27 -1.29
C THR A 695 25.39 -20.17 -2.15
N THR A 696 25.81 -19.67 -3.31
CA THR A 696 26.76 -20.36 -4.22
C THR A 696 28.09 -20.77 -3.55
N ASP A 697 28.35 -20.18 -2.40
CA ASP A 697 29.51 -20.23 -1.53
C ASP A 697 29.29 -21.13 -0.28
N GLY A 698 28.10 -21.74 -0.14
CA GLY A 698 27.87 -22.92 0.71
C GLY A 698 27.60 -22.64 2.18
N ILE A 699 27.05 -21.48 2.53
CA ILE A 699 26.75 -21.09 3.92
C ILE A 699 25.32 -21.50 4.31
N THR A 700 25.16 -22.08 5.51
CA THR A 700 23.87 -22.43 6.13
C THR A 700 23.22 -21.23 6.81
N TYR A 701 21.88 -21.19 6.83
CA TYR A 701 21.09 -20.08 7.38
C TYR A 701 21.33 -19.77 8.87
N PRO A 702 21.35 -18.48 9.23
CA PRO A 702 21.13 -18.04 10.61
C PRO A 702 19.72 -17.45 10.86
N ASN A 703 18.99 -17.01 9.82
CA ASN A 703 17.89 -16.02 9.97
C ASN A 703 16.51 -16.38 9.36
N GLY A 704 16.28 -17.57 8.81
CA GLY A 704 15.02 -17.91 8.11
C GLY A 704 14.45 -19.27 8.49
N ASP A 705 13.12 -19.40 8.51
CA ASP A 705 12.41 -20.66 8.84
C ASP A 705 12.02 -21.51 7.62
N GLY A 706 12.03 -20.90 6.44
CA GLY A 706 11.68 -21.52 5.16
C GLY A 706 10.20 -21.55 4.80
N GLN A 707 9.40 -20.73 5.49
CA GLN A 707 7.95 -20.64 5.33
C GLN A 707 7.47 -19.19 5.28
N HIS A 708 7.92 -18.36 6.22
CA HIS A 708 7.36 -17.04 6.44
C HIS A 708 8.22 -15.94 5.84
N LEU A 709 7.59 -14.80 5.56
CA LEU A 709 8.26 -13.65 4.97
C LEU A 709 9.30 -13.09 5.95
N TYR A 710 10.58 -13.33 5.67
CA TYR A 710 11.71 -12.87 6.47
C TYR A 710 11.95 -11.37 6.26
N TRP A 711 11.84 -10.87 5.02
CA TRP A 711 11.88 -9.42 4.75
C TRP A 711 11.09 -9.02 3.50
N ALA A 712 10.70 -7.74 3.48
CA ALA A 712 10.18 -7.07 2.30
C ALA A 712 10.82 -5.68 2.13
N GLU A 713 10.98 -5.24 0.90
CA GLU A 713 11.39 -3.87 0.55
C GLU A 713 10.33 -3.23 -0.35
N ASN A 714 10.15 -1.92 -0.23
CA ASN A 714 9.21 -1.15 -1.06
C ASN A 714 9.83 -0.65 -2.39
N GLY A 715 11.14 -0.85 -2.60
CA GLY A 715 11.88 -0.37 -3.77
C GLY A 715 12.37 1.09 -3.68
N TYR A 716 11.85 1.88 -2.74
CA TYR A 716 12.22 3.29 -2.52
C TYR A 716 13.20 3.47 -1.34
N GLY A 717 13.76 2.38 -0.81
CA GLY A 717 14.69 2.39 0.32
C GLY A 717 14.07 2.05 1.69
N GLY A 718 12.76 1.77 1.75
CA GLY A 718 12.12 1.24 2.95
C GLY A 718 12.16 -0.29 2.96
N ARG A 719 12.76 -0.87 4.00
CA ARG A 719 12.85 -2.32 4.24
C ARG A 719 12.20 -2.66 5.58
N ILE A 720 11.53 -3.81 5.65
CA ILE A 720 11.06 -4.40 6.91
C ILE A 720 11.58 -5.83 7.03
N GLU A 721 11.96 -6.22 8.24
CA GLU A 721 12.44 -7.57 8.58
C GLU A 721 11.61 -8.14 9.74
N PHE A 722 11.25 -9.42 9.63
CA PHE A 722 10.52 -10.16 10.64
C PHE A 722 11.38 -11.29 11.19
N THR A 723 11.32 -11.52 12.50
CA THR A 723 11.74 -12.79 13.11
C THR A 723 10.51 -13.41 13.74
N TYR A 724 10.33 -14.71 13.57
CA TYR A 724 9.21 -15.47 14.10
C TYR A 724 9.67 -16.49 15.14
N SER A 725 8.74 -16.93 15.99
CA SER A 725 8.88 -18.16 16.79
C SER A 725 7.67 -19.05 16.55
N PRO A 726 7.82 -20.38 16.48
CA PRO A 726 6.69 -21.28 16.57
C PRO A 726 6.11 -21.23 17.99
N TRP A 727 4.80 -21.07 18.10
CA TRP A 727 4.03 -21.59 19.23
C TRP A 727 3.42 -22.91 18.78
N SER A 728 3.50 -23.94 19.62
CA SER A 728 2.88 -25.24 19.35
C SER A 728 2.08 -25.70 20.56
N CYS A 729 0.85 -26.14 20.34
CA CYS A 729 -0.02 -26.52 21.45
C CYS A 729 0.52 -27.78 22.17
N ASN A 730 0.80 -27.67 23.47
CA ASN A 730 1.54 -28.67 24.26
C ASN A 730 0.83 -28.90 25.59
N ILE A 731 0.82 -30.15 26.07
CA ILE A 731 0.18 -30.54 27.35
C ILE A 731 1.13 -30.32 28.53
N ASN A 732 2.44 -30.18 28.28
CA ASN A 732 3.50 -30.18 29.29
C ASN A 732 4.21 -28.82 29.47
N ASP A 733 3.79 -27.75 28.76
CA ASP A 733 4.36 -26.39 28.88
C ASP A 733 3.67 -25.54 29.97
N ASP A 734 3.11 -26.23 30.98
CA ASP A 734 2.41 -25.64 32.12
C ASP A 734 3.42 -25.08 33.14
N ASP A 735 3.89 -23.85 32.92
CA ASP A 735 4.68 -23.06 33.89
C ASP A 735 3.79 -22.50 35.02
N HIS A 736 2.97 -23.40 35.59
CA HIS A 736 2.11 -23.21 36.76
C HIS A 736 1.22 -21.95 36.74
N GLN A 737 0.31 -21.86 35.77
CA GLN A 737 -0.84 -20.96 35.85
C GLN A 737 -2.04 -21.42 35.00
N ASP A 738 -2.82 -22.32 35.60
CA ASP A 738 -4.24 -22.65 35.33
C ASP A 738 -4.68 -22.99 33.89
N ASP A 739 -5.20 -24.23 33.76
CA ASP A 739 -5.80 -24.89 32.58
C ASP A 739 -4.86 -25.28 31.42
N ALA A 740 -4.76 -26.59 31.16
CA ALA A 740 -3.94 -27.15 30.09
C ALA A 740 -4.55 -26.90 28.70
N ASP A 741 -3.85 -26.14 27.85
CA ASP A 741 -4.23 -25.69 26.48
C ASP A 741 -4.66 -26.81 25.51
N CYS A 742 -4.42 -28.08 25.85
CA CYS A 742 -4.72 -29.26 25.03
C CYS A 742 -5.23 -30.45 25.84
N SER A 743 -6.31 -30.27 26.60
CA SER A 743 -6.92 -31.31 27.45
C SER A 743 -7.62 -32.45 26.68
N TYR A 744 -6.83 -33.35 26.08
CA TYR A 744 -7.30 -34.68 25.63
C TYR A 744 -7.04 -35.74 26.71
N SER A 745 -8.10 -36.26 27.33
CA SER A 745 -8.01 -37.36 28.30
C SER A 745 -7.64 -38.68 27.62
N TRP A 746 -6.79 -39.47 28.28
CA TRP A 746 -6.07 -40.61 27.69
C TRP A 746 -6.91 -41.88 27.41
N ASP A 747 -8.22 -41.85 27.67
CA ASP A 747 -9.12 -43.02 27.63
C ASP A 747 -10.41 -42.73 26.84
N SER A 748 -10.39 -42.92 25.52
CA SER A 748 -11.60 -42.98 24.68
C SER A 748 -11.43 -43.95 23.50
N PRO A 749 -12.35 -44.91 23.25
CA PRO A 749 -12.22 -45.87 22.16
C PRO A 749 -12.59 -45.35 20.75
N ASP A 750 -13.28 -44.21 20.63
CA ASP A 750 -14.01 -43.86 19.41
C ASP A 750 -13.40 -42.68 18.62
N GLN A 751 -13.03 -42.99 17.36
CA GLN A 751 -12.74 -42.11 16.21
C GLN A 751 -11.56 -41.11 16.31
N ASN A 752 -11.38 -40.38 17.41
CA ASN A 752 -10.41 -39.28 17.50
C ASN A 752 -9.16 -39.62 18.35
N ASP A 753 -8.34 -40.60 17.92
CA ASP A 753 -6.97 -40.75 18.44
C ASP A 753 -6.01 -39.82 17.64
N PRO A 754 -5.48 -38.73 18.25
CA PRO A 754 -4.51 -37.86 17.59
C PRO A 754 -3.14 -38.55 17.42
N TRP A 755 -2.86 -39.62 18.16
CA TRP A 755 -1.63 -40.39 18.04
C TRP A 755 -1.75 -41.46 16.96
N LYS A 756 -0.97 -41.33 15.88
CA LYS A 756 -0.88 -42.42 14.91
C LYS A 756 0.11 -43.46 15.40
N ARG A 757 -0.44 -44.65 15.72
CA ARG A 757 0.30 -45.85 16.13
C ARG A 757 0.93 -46.51 14.90
N LYS A 758 2.18 -46.97 15.01
CA LYS A 758 2.73 -47.97 14.09
C LYS A 758 2.58 -49.35 14.71
N TYR A 759 1.83 -50.20 14.01
CA TYR A 759 1.59 -51.58 14.42
C TYR A 759 2.71 -52.48 13.93
N GLY A 760 3.36 -53.16 14.87
CA GLY A 760 4.11 -54.38 14.63
C GLY A 760 3.30 -55.63 14.93
N THR A 761 3.78 -56.76 14.44
CA THR A 761 3.24 -58.11 14.72
C THR A 761 4.39 -59.09 15.02
N PHE A 762 5.36 -58.64 15.82
CA PHE A 762 6.47 -59.49 16.24
C PHE A 762 6.00 -60.55 17.25
N GLY A 763 6.26 -61.83 16.97
CA GLY A 763 6.03 -62.93 17.92
C GLY A 763 4.57 -63.14 18.35
N ASP A 764 3.61 -62.94 17.42
CA ASP A 764 2.17 -63.06 17.64
C ASP A 764 1.57 -62.07 18.68
N VAL A 765 2.30 -61.01 19.03
CA VAL A 765 1.82 -59.91 19.90
C VAL A 765 1.45 -58.70 19.04
N GLU A 766 0.22 -58.21 19.20
CA GLU A 766 -0.27 -57.03 18.49
C GLU A 766 0.37 -55.75 19.05
N GLY A 767 0.90 -54.92 18.14
CA GLY A 767 1.66 -53.70 18.47
C GLY A 767 3.16 -53.92 18.40
N ASP A 768 3.66 -55.07 18.86
CA ASP A 768 5.08 -55.34 19.10
C ASP A 768 5.94 -55.19 17.82
N LEU A 769 6.85 -54.20 17.82
CA LEU A 769 7.77 -53.88 16.71
C LEU A 769 9.09 -54.67 16.79
N GLY A 770 9.33 -55.40 17.89
CA GLY A 770 10.43 -56.34 18.05
C GLY A 770 11.78 -55.73 18.48
N PRO A 771 12.86 -56.52 18.40
CA PRO A 771 14.20 -56.11 18.84
C PRO A 771 14.92 -55.22 17.82
N THR A 772 15.43 -54.08 18.27
CA THR A 772 16.11 -53.04 17.46
C THR A 772 17.56 -53.42 17.12
N VAL A 773 17.79 -54.60 16.54
CA VAL A 773 19.14 -55.15 16.25
C VAL A 773 19.78 -54.51 14.99
N LYS A 774 19.04 -53.64 14.29
CA LYS A 774 19.48 -52.76 13.20
C LYS A 774 18.69 -51.45 13.27
N ASN A 775 19.11 -50.42 12.55
CA ASN A 775 18.33 -49.20 12.32
C ASN A 775 16.91 -49.55 11.81
N TYR A 776 15.90 -49.07 12.51
CA TYR A 776 14.51 -49.13 12.06
C TYR A 776 14.04 -47.70 11.73
N ALA A 777 13.89 -47.42 10.44
CA ALA A 777 13.25 -46.20 9.94
C ALA A 777 11.72 -46.32 10.08
N TYR A 778 11.18 -45.68 11.12
CA TYR A 778 9.74 -45.61 11.41
C TYR A 778 9.08 -44.42 10.68
N TRP A 779 9.09 -44.49 9.36
CA TRP A 779 8.20 -43.70 8.49
C TRP A 779 7.82 -44.55 7.27
N TYR A 780 6.59 -44.40 6.78
CA TYR A 780 5.85 -45.52 6.18
C TYR A 780 5.48 -45.31 4.70
N GLY A 781 5.00 -46.38 4.07
CA GLY A 781 4.51 -46.39 2.69
C GLY A 781 3.29 -45.47 2.45
N TRP A 782 2.91 -45.40 1.17
CA TRP A 782 2.17 -44.32 0.52
C TRP A 782 0.96 -43.74 1.27
N ASP A 783 0.22 -44.55 2.03
CA ASP A 783 -1.00 -44.13 2.74
C ASP A 783 -0.76 -43.20 3.95
N ASN A 784 0.49 -42.95 4.36
CA ASN A 784 0.83 -42.30 5.64
C ASN A 784 1.45 -40.90 5.53
N ASN A 785 1.62 -40.34 4.33
CA ASN A 785 2.27 -39.03 4.13
C ASN A 785 1.49 -37.85 4.74
N ALA A 786 0.20 -38.03 5.03
CA ALA A 786 -0.77 -36.98 5.35
C ALA A 786 -0.59 -36.21 6.68
N ILE A 787 0.55 -36.37 7.38
CA ILE A 787 0.79 -35.78 8.72
C ILE A 787 2.17 -35.10 8.81
N ALA A 788 3.03 -35.18 7.79
CA ALA A 788 4.27 -34.39 7.76
C ALA A 788 4.03 -32.99 7.16
N HIS A 789 3.77 -32.03 8.03
CA HIS A 789 3.88 -30.60 7.76
C HIS A 789 5.33 -30.16 8.02
N PRO A 790 6.01 -29.50 7.05
CA PRO A 790 7.25 -28.77 7.32
C PRO A 790 7.01 -27.70 8.39
N GLY A 791 8.07 -27.29 9.08
CA GLY A 791 8.01 -26.23 10.11
C GLY A 791 7.12 -26.53 11.32
N ALA A 792 6.72 -27.78 11.54
CA ALA A 792 5.79 -28.12 12.62
C ALA A 792 6.48 -28.81 13.81
N ALA A 793 5.90 -28.61 14.99
CA ALA A 793 6.22 -29.38 16.17
C ALA A 793 5.45 -30.72 16.20
N TYR A 794 6.06 -31.72 16.82
CA TYR A 794 5.54 -33.06 16.98
C TYR A 794 5.88 -33.60 18.35
N GLN A 795 5.09 -34.58 18.82
CA GLN A 795 5.46 -35.40 19.95
C GLN A 795 5.57 -36.86 19.52
N LEU A 796 6.67 -37.51 19.90
CA LEU A 796 6.85 -38.95 19.85
C LEU A 796 6.51 -39.56 21.20
N HIS A 797 5.88 -40.74 21.17
CA HIS A 797 5.70 -41.61 22.32
C HIS A 797 6.20 -43.02 21.96
N MET A 798 7.08 -43.58 22.78
CA MET A 798 7.74 -44.86 22.53
C MET A 798 7.76 -45.70 23.80
N MET A 799 7.39 -46.99 23.70
CA MET A 799 7.53 -47.94 24.80
C MET A 799 8.68 -48.91 24.54
N VAL A 800 9.73 -48.82 25.36
CA VAL A 800 11.02 -49.50 25.14
C VAL A 800 11.38 -50.37 26.34
N GLU A 801 11.64 -51.66 26.09
CA GLU A 801 12.23 -52.60 27.04
C GLU A 801 13.70 -52.83 26.66
N ARG A 802 14.59 -52.95 27.65
CA ARG A 802 15.91 -53.55 27.42
C ARG A 802 15.87 -55.06 27.71
N ARG A 803 15.34 -55.83 26.76
CA ARG A 803 15.15 -57.30 26.88
C ARG A 803 16.47 -58.09 27.02
N TYR A 804 17.61 -57.52 26.63
CA TYR A 804 18.92 -58.18 26.64
C TYR A 804 20.07 -57.29 27.17
N GLY A 805 20.99 -57.90 27.93
CA GLY A 805 22.21 -57.26 28.45
C GLY A 805 22.08 -56.66 29.86
N SER A 806 23.09 -55.89 30.29
CA SER A 806 23.13 -55.26 31.62
C SER A 806 23.64 -53.80 31.59
N GLY A 807 23.25 -53.00 32.59
CA GLY A 807 23.64 -51.59 32.72
C GLY A 807 22.76 -50.61 31.94
N THR A 808 23.30 -49.45 31.61
CA THR A 808 22.61 -48.39 30.85
C THR A 808 23.12 -48.35 29.40
N VAL A 809 22.21 -48.18 28.44
CA VAL A 809 22.53 -48.00 27.01
C VAL A 809 21.88 -46.74 26.46
N PRO A 810 22.50 -46.07 25.46
CA PRO A 810 21.84 -44.98 24.76
C PRO A 810 20.70 -45.53 23.88
N LEU A 811 19.53 -44.91 24.01
CA LEU A 811 18.48 -44.93 22.99
C LEU A 811 18.69 -43.70 22.13
N ARG A 812 18.91 -43.92 20.84
CA ARG A 812 19.02 -42.89 19.82
C ARG A 812 17.75 -42.88 19.01
N VAL A 813 16.96 -41.82 19.14
CA VAL A 813 16.03 -41.43 18.07
C VAL A 813 16.75 -40.42 17.20
N THR A 814 16.65 -40.59 15.89
CA THR A 814 17.19 -39.65 14.90
C THR A 814 16.07 -39.22 13.98
N VAL A 815 15.68 -37.94 14.05
CA VAL A 815 14.76 -37.35 13.08
C VAL A 815 15.55 -36.92 11.84
N TYR A 816 15.04 -37.28 10.66
CA TYR A 816 15.56 -36.90 9.35
C TYR A 816 14.48 -36.07 8.66
N ASN A 817 14.85 -34.91 8.15
CA ASN A 817 13.92 -34.02 7.47
C ASN A 817 13.65 -34.39 5.99
N GLY A 818 14.40 -35.32 5.41
CA GLY A 818 14.30 -35.70 4.00
C GLY A 818 14.97 -34.72 3.02
N ALA A 819 15.58 -33.63 3.50
CA ALA A 819 16.17 -32.57 2.67
C ALA A 819 17.57 -32.20 3.18
N GLY A 820 18.61 -32.41 2.37
CA GLY A 820 20.02 -32.23 2.79
C GLY A 820 20.56 -33.33 3.72
N GLY A 821 19.68 -34.09 4.38
CA GLY A 821 20.06 -35.27 5.18
C GLY A 821 20.46 -34.96 6.62
N GLU A 822 19.93 -33.86 7.17
CA GLU A 822 20.12 -33.51 8.58
C GLU A 822 19.53 -34.59 9.51
N ARG A 823 20.12 -34.72 10.71
CA ARG A 823 19.86 -35.80 11.66
C ARG A 823 19.87 -35.25 13.08
N ILE A 824 18.71 -35.12 13.70
CA ILE A 824 18.57 -34.59 15.08
C ILE A 824 18.66 -35.77 16.08
N PRO A 825 19.73 -35.91 16.88
CA PRO A 825 19.92 -37.04 17.79
C PRO A 825 19.30 -36.74 19.17
N LEU A 826 18.11 -37.27 19.41
CA LEU A 826 17.43 -37.18 20.70
C LEU A 826 18.05 -38.23 21.64
N ASN A 827 19.14 -37.85 22.28
CA ASN A 827 19.96 -38.72 23.13
C ASN A 827 19.27 -38.96 24.49
N THR A 828 18.65 -40.12 24.67
CA THR A 828 18.15 -40.60 25.97
C THR A 828 18.79 -41.94 26.34
N THR A 829 18.51 -42.48 27.53
CA THR A 829 19.14 -43.72 28.01
C THR A 829 18.16 -44.69 28.64
N VAL A 830 18.32 -45.97 28.34
CA VAL A 830 17.56 -47.08 28.94
C VAL A 830 18.43 -47.75 29.99
N THR A 831 18.00 -47.69 31.25
CA THR A 831 18.64 -48.37 32.37
C THR A 831 17.86 -49.66 32.70
N THR A 832 18.59 -50.75 32.94
CA THR A 832 18.08 -52.14 32.83
C THR A 832 16.82 -52.52 33.60
N ASN A 833 16.08 -53.47 33.00
CA ASN A 833 15.17 -54.43 33.64
C ASN A 833 13.92 -53.86 34.33
N LEU A 834 13.40 -52.73 33.85
CA LEU A 834 11.98 -52.42 33.94
C LEU A 834 11.24 -53.07 32.75
N PRO A 835 9.97 -53.53 32.92
CA PRO A 835 9.27 -54.32 31.91
C PRO A 835 9.00 -53.52 30.62
N TRP A 836 8.65 -52.24 30.75
CA TRP A 836 8.60 -51.24 29.69
C TRP A 836 9.01 -49.89 30.30
N VAL A 837 9.63 -49.03 29.50
CA VAL A 837 9.89 -47.63 29.85
C VAL A 837 9.30 -46.75 28.75
N GLU A 838 8.43 -45.84 29.14
CA GLU A 838 7.82 -44.85 28.25
C GLU A 838 8.78 -43.68 28.02
N TYR A 839 8.93 -43.28 26.77
CA TYR A 839 9.67 -42.10 26.34
C TYR A 839 8.75 -41.19 25.57
N ASN A 840 8.39 -40.06 26.18
CA ASN A 840 7.78 -38.93 25.49
C ASN A 840 8.89 -37.99 25.05
N THR A 841 8.90 -37.58 23.77
CA THR A 841 9.96 -36.71 23.24
C THR A 841 9.40 -35.77 22.18
N PRO A 842 9.40 -34.45 22.41
CA PRO A 842 9.06 -33.49 21.38
C PRO A 842 10.17 -33.43 20.31
N TYR A 843 9.81 -33.12 19.08
CA TYR A 843 10.75 -32.70 18.04
C TYR A 843 10.12 -31.65 17.13
N PHE A 844 10.97 -30.97 16.37
CA PHE A 844 10.58 -30.01 15.35
C PHE A 844 11.03 -30.51 13.98
N LEU A 845 10.18 -30.39 12.96
CA LEU A 845 10.54 -30.64 11.57
C LEU A 845 10.77 -29.27 10.91
N ASP A 846 11.90 -29.04 10.26
CA ASP A 846 12.22 -27.73 9.67
C ASP A 846 11.32 -27.39 8.47
N GLY A 847 11.18 -26.10 8.13
CA GLY A 847 10.40 -25.64 6.98
C GLY A 847 10.99 -26.06 5.63
N ASN A 848 12.28 -26.43 5.59
CA ASN A 848 12.94 -27.00 4.42
C ASN A 848 12.78 -28.53 4.32
N ALA A 849 12.06 -29.19 5.22
CA ALA A 849 11.81 -30.63 5.14
C ALA A 849 11.15 -31.05 3.80
N ASN A 850 11.39 -32.30 3.42
CA ASN A 850 10.66 -32.98 2.36
C ASN A 850 9.79 -34.10 2.98
N PRO A 851 8.50 -33.84 3.24
CA PRO A 851 7.54 -34.81 3.77
C PRO A 851 7.44 -36.17 3.06
N ALA A 852 7.86 -36.30 1.79
CA ALA A 852 7.90 -37.60 1.11
C ALA A 852 9.15 -38.44 1.44
N ASN A 853 10.16 -37.84 2.09
CA ASN A 853 11.44 -38.46 2.45
C ASN A 853 11.83 -38.29 3.93
N ALA A 854 11.08 -37.50 4.70
CA ALA A 854 11.28 -37.33 6.14
C ALA A 854 11.02 -38.64 6.88
N LEU A 855 11.83 -38.95 7.90
CA LEU A 855 11.66 -40.18 8.69
C LEU A 855 12.23 -40.08 10.10
N VAL A 856 11.76 -40.97 10.98
CA VAL A 856 12.28 -41.13 12.34
C VAL A 856 12.94 -42.50 12.45
N ASP A 857 14.26 -42.53 12.54
CA ASP A 857 15.06 -43.75 12.77
C ASP A 857 15.24 -43.95 14.27
N THR A 858 15.21 -45.21 14.74
CA THR A 858 15.60 -45.52 16.13
C THR A 858 16.60 -46.66 16.20
N GLY A 859 17.52 -46.55 17.14
CA GLY A 859 18.53 -47.55 17.43
C GLY A 859 18.98 -47.50 18.88
N CYS A 860 19.42 -48.63 19.42
CA CYS A 860 19.84 -48.77 20.81
C CYS A 860 21.04 -49.70 20.92
N GLY A 861 22.03 -49.30 21.74
CA GLY A 861 23.33 -49.96 21.79
C GLY A 861 24.25 -49.61 20.61
N PHE A 862 25.32 -50.38 20.46
CA PHE A 862 26.28 -50.25 19.35
C PHE A 862 26.45 -51.58 18.61
N ASP A 863 26.67 -52.67 19.35
CA ASP A 863 26.97 -53.99 18.79
C ASP A 863 26.12 -55.11 19.45
N GLU A 864 25.48 -55.92 18.60
CA GLU A 864 24.85 -57.24 18.86
C GLU A 864 23.63 -57.35 19.82
N PHE A 865 23.42 -56.46 20.80
CA PHE A 865 22.26 -56.53 21.72
C PHE A 865 21.46 -55.21 21.78
N GLY A 866 20.47 -55.10 20.90
CA GLY A 866 19.55 -53.95 20.84
C GLY A 866 18.49 -53.92 21.95
N CYS A 867 17.79 -52.80 22.05
CA CYS A 867 16.55 -52.66 22.82
C CYS A 867 15.40 -53.41 22.13
N HIS A 868 14.22 -53.37 22.73
CA HIS A 868 12.98 -53.92 22.21
C HIS A 868 11.92 -52.82 22.20
N LEU A 869 11.37 -52.49 21.03
CA LEU A 869 10.37 -51.44 20.88
C LEU A 869 8.99 -52.10 20.76
N PHE A 870 8.10 -51.84 21.70
CA PHE A 870 6.77 -52.45 21.72
C PHE A 870 5.70 -51.56 21.09
N GLN A 871 5.88 -50.24 21.15
CA GLN A 871 4.94 -49.29 20.59
C GLN A 871 5.69 -48.03 20.14
N PHE A 872 5.37 -47.56 18.94
CA PHE A 872 5.79 -46.26 18.41
C PHE A 872 4.54 -45.48 18.02
N GLN A 873 4.43 -44.27 18.55
CA GLN A 873 3.35 -43.33 18.31
C GLN A 873 3.93 -41.95 18.00
N TYR A 874 3.25 -41.22 17.14
CA TYR A 874 3.54 -39.82 16.85
C TYR A 874 2.24 -39.03 16.73
N ARG A 875 2.26 -37.78 17.17
CA ARG A 875 1.23 -36.79 16.88
C ARG A 875 1.86 -35.50 16.35
N TYR A 876 1.22 -34.91 15.34
CA TYR A 876 1.41 -33.51 14.99
C TYR A 876 0.87 -32.65 16.14
N LEU A 877 1.57 -31.57 16.45
CA LEU A 877 1.09 -30.53 17.34
C LEU A 877 0.75 -29.31 16.47
N PRO A 878 -0.52 -28.86 16.40
CA PRO A 878 -0.88 -27.57 15.81
C PRO A 878 0.13 -26.48 16.19
N THR A 879 0.80 -25.96 15.16
CA THR A 879 1.96 -25.06 15.27
C THR A 879 1.67 -23.81 14.45
N PHE A 880 1.82 -22.64 15.07
CA PHE A 880 1.54 -21.35 14.48
C PHE A 880 2.69 -20.39 14.77
N TYR A 881 3.19 -19.68 13.76
CA TYR A 881 4.33 -18.78 13.89
C TYR A 881 3.86 -17.37 14.25
N ARG A 882 4.47 -16.82 15.31
CA ARG A 882 4.23 -15.47 15.81
C ARG A 882 5.48 -14.62 15.68
N VAL A 883 5.34 -13.40 15.17
CA VAL A 883 6.44 -12.43 15.04
C VAL A 883 6.97 -12.07 16.42
N THR A 884 8.23 -12.36 16.72
CA THR A 884 8.91 -11.96 17.96
C THR A 884 9.58 -10.60 17.83
N THR A 885 10.04 -10.24 16.62
CA THR A 885 10.62 -8.93 16.32
C THR A 885 10.20 -8.44 14.94
N MET A 886 9.82 -7.18 14.84
CA MET A 886 9.60 -6.47 13.58
C MET A 886 10.57 -5.29 13.51
N THR A 887 11.49 -5.29 12.54
CA THR A 887 12.47 -4.22 12.35
C THR A 887 12.17 -3.45 11.08
N THR A 888 11.84 -2.17 11.21
CA THR A 888 11.74 -1.23 10.08
C THR A 888 13.11 -0.57 9.86
N ILE A 889 13.53 -0.49 8.60
CA ILE A 889 14.84 0.03 8.19
C ILE A 889 14.63 1.04 7.06
N ASP A 890 15.08 2.27 7.30
CA ASP A 890 15.21 3.33 6.29
C ASP A 890 16.63 3.29 5.73
N GLN A 891 16.81 2.66 4.57
CA GLN A 891 18.12 2.41 3.95
C GLN A 891 18.86 3.71 3.59
N PRO A 892 18.20 4.77 3.03
CA PRO A 892 18.81 6.09 2.82
C PRO A 892 19.48 6.72 4.05
N SER A 893 18.89 6.62 5.25
CA SER A 893 19.50 7.16 6.49
C SER A 893 20.30 6.13 7.28
N GLY A 894 20.15 4.84 6.98
CA GLY A 894 20.68 3.74 7.78
C GLY A 894 19.94 3.52 9.11
N THR A 895 18.79 4.17 9.32
CA THR A 895 18.04 4.09 10.59
C THR A 895 17.25 2.79 10.67
N ALA A 896 17.57 1.94 11.65
CA ALA A 896 16.77 0.77 12.02
C ALA A 896 15.96 1.05 13.31
N ARG A 897 14.72 0.55 13.36
CA ARG A 897 13.83 0.60 14.53
C ARG A 897 13.15 -0.75 14.72
N THR A 898 13.41 -1.41 15.85
CA THR A 898 12.88 -2.74 16.16
C THR A 898 11.80 -2.66 17.24
N THR A 899 10.60 -3.14 16.90
CA THR A 899 9.56 -3.49 17.87
C THR A 899 9.70 -4.97 18.23
N THR A 900 9.47 -5.32 19.51
CA THR A 900 9.51 -6.72 19.97
C THR A 900 8.19 -7.12 20.63
N TYR A 901 7.81 -8.40 20.48
CA TYR A 901 6.49 -8.90 20.90
C TYR A 901 6.63 -10.14 21.80
N GLY A 902 5.91 -10.13 22.93
CA GLY A 902 5.71 -11.27 23.84
C GLY A 902 4.25 -11.72 23.84
N TYR A 903 4.01 -12.99 24.12
CA TYR A 903 2.70 -13.64 23.97
C TYR A 903 2.48 -14.69 25.08
N SER A 904 1.29 -14.74 25.68
CA SER A 904 0.89 -15.78 26.64
C SER A 904 -0.53 -16.33 26.37
N GLY A 905 -0.89 -17.42 27.06
CA GLY A 905 -2.23 -18.04 26.99
C GLY A 905 -2.70 -18.28 25.56
N GLY A 906 -1.86 -18.92 24.74
CA GLY A 906 -2.21 -19.28 23.36
C GLY A 906 -3.19 -20.45 23.39
N LYS A 907 -4.38 -20.30 22.80
CA LYS A 907 -5.44 -21.32 22.91
C LYS A 907 -5.93 -21.83 21.57
N MET A 908 -6.47 -23.04 21.61
CA MET A 908 -7.23 -23.64 20.50
C MET A 908 -8.73 -23.60 20.82
N ASN A 909 -9.59 -24.04 19.91
CA ASN A 909 -11.02 -24.21 20.15
C ASN A 909 -11.32 -25.39 21.09
N GLU A 910 -11.82 -25.13 22.31
CA GLU A 910 -11.98 -26.16 23.36
C GLU A 910 -13.34 -26.90 23.34
N THR A 911 -14.40 -26.31 22.80
CA THR A 911 -15.78 -26.74 23.07
C THR A 911 -16.28 -27.93 22.24
N LEU A 912 -16.48 -29.08 22.90
CA LEU A 912 -17.44 -30.10 22.47
C LEU A 912 -18.87 -29.55 22.60
N VAL A 913 -19.47 -29.14 21.48
CA VAL A 913 -20.90 -28.79 21.46
C VAL A 913 -21.74 -30.08 21.57
N GLU A 914 -22.60 -30.19 22.59
CA GLU A 914 -23.28 -31.46 22.93
C GLU A 914 -24.24 -32.02 21.86
N GLN A 915 -24.49 -31.30 20.76
CA GLN A 915 -25.25 -31.83 19.62
C GLN A 915 -24.43 -32.85 18.81
N LYS A 916 -24.49 -34.10 19.25
CA LYS A 916 -23.92 -35.27 18.55
C LYS A 916 -24.39 -35.35 17.10
N GLY A 917 -23.53 -34.97 16.16
CA GLY A 917 -23.72 -35.23 14.73
C GLY A 917 -22.74 -34.46 13.84
N TRP A 918 -22.50 -33.18 14.14
CA TRP A 918 -21.82 -32.25 13.23
C TRP A 918 -21.03 -31.19 14.02
N MET A 919 -19.72 -31.37 14.15
CA MET A 919 -18.82 -30.31 14.64
C MET A 919 -18.00 -29.80 13.46
N ARG A 920 -18.27 -28.55 13.05
CA ARG A 920 -17.60 -27.84 11.93
C ARG A 920 -16.08 -27.91 12.06
N ASN A 921 -15.57 -27.37 13.16
CA ASN A 921 -14.18 -27.46 13.57
C ASN A 921 -14.15 -28.35 14.82
N PRO A 922 -13.60 -29.58 14.76
CA PRO A 922 -13.43 -30.42 15.94
C PRO A 922 -12.61 -29.70 17.01
N PRO A 923 -12.77 -30.02 18.31
CA PRO A 923 -11.94 -29.42 19.34
C PRO A 923 -10.44 -29.60 19.06
N TYR A 924 -9.67 -28.55 19.32
CA TYR A 924 -8.23 -28.43 19.11
C TYR A 924 -7.75 -28.45 17.64
N THR A 925 -8.58 -28.03 16.67
CA THR A 925 -8.18 -27.87 15.25
C THR A 925 -8.07 -26.42 14.77
N GLU A 926 -8.53 -25.43 15.55
CA GLU A 926 -8.55 -24.02 15.16
C GLU A 926 -7.86 -23.16 16.23
N PHE A 927 -6.92 -22.31 15.82
CA PHE A 927 -6.22 -21.41 16.73
C PHE A 927 -7.11 -20.23 17.13
N ARG A 928 -7.14 -19.92 18.44
CA ARG A 928 -7.95 -18.88 19.07
C ARG A 928 -7.12 -17.72 19.60
N GLY A 929 -5.92 -17.51 19.06
CA GLY A 929 -5.05 -16.41 19.45
C GLY A 929 -4.41 -16.59 20.83
N PHE A 930 -3.90 -15.48 21.36
CA PHE A 930 -3.23 -15.36 22.65
C PHE A 930 -4.10 -14.54 23.62
N ASN A 931 -4.06 -14.87 24.92
CA ASN A 931 -4.82 -14.15 25.95
C ASN A 931 -4.21 -12.78 26.30
N GLU A 932 -2.90 -12.63 26.05
CA GLU A 932 -2.18 -11.38 26.23
C GLU A 932 -1.08 -11.28 25.16
N VAL A 933 -0.97 -10.10 24.54
CA VAL A 933 0.14 -9.73 23.67
C VAL A 933 0.79 -8.47 24.22
N THR A 934 2.08 -8.56 24.58
CA THR A 934 2.88 -7.41 24.99
C THR A 934 3.74 -6.94 23.81
N GLU A 935 3.40 -5.80 23.24
CA GLU A 935 4.26 -5.06 22.31
C GLU A 935 5.25 -4.18 23.12
N THR A 936 6.52 -4.19 22.74
CA THR A 936 7.53 -3.22 23.21
C THR A 936 8.08 -2.46 22.01
N ALA A 937 7.74 -1.17 21.95
CA ALA A 937 8.15 -0.23 20.91
C ALA A 937 9.66 0.08 20.93
N PRO A 938 10.24 0.66 19.86
CA PRO A 938 11.69 0.89 19.75
C PRO A 938 12.28 1.87 20.79
N ASP A 939 11.44 2.67 21.44
CA ASP A 939 11.79 3.58 22.53
C ASP A 939 11.65 2.95 23.94
N GLY A 940 11.18 1.70 24.01
CA GLY A 940 10.93 0.97 25.24
C GLY A 940 9.53 1.14 25.84
N HIS A 941 8.63 1.92 25.22
CA HIS A 941 7.22 1.93 25.62
C HIS A 941 6.59 0.55 25.42
N ARG A 942 5.71 0.16 26.34
CA ARG A 942 5.01 -1.13 26.30
C ARG A 942 3.51 -0.95 26.20
N THR A 943 2.91 -1.66 25.25
CA THR A 943 1.47 -1.80 25.09
C THR A 943 1.10 -3.25 25.38
N VAL A 944 0.02 -3.46 26.13
CA VAL A 944 -0.50 -4.80 26.44
C VAL A 944 -1.92 -4.90 25.91
N TYR A 945 -2.17 -5.93 25.12
CA TYR A 945 -3.47 -6.23 24.51
C TYR A 945 -4.05 -7.49 25.16
N THR A 946 -5.33 -7.44 25.54
CA THR A 946 -6.09 -8.49 26.26
C THR A 946 -7.56 -8.45 25.83
#